data_AF-A0A4R6XGK2-F1
#
_entry.id   AF-A0A4R6XGK2-F1
#
_cell.length_a   1.000
_cell.length_b   1.000
_cell.length_c   1.000
_cell.angle_alpha   90.00
_cell.angle_beta   90.00
_cell.angle_gamma   90.00
#
_symmetry.space_group_name_H-M   'P 1'
#
loop_
_entity.id
_entity.type
_entity.pdbx_description
1 polymer ?
#
loop_
_entity_poly.entity_id
_entity_poly.type
_entity_poly.pdbx_seq_one_letter_code
_entity_poly.pdbx_strand_id
1 'polypeptide(L)'
;MHLNKPYLQLLILLMFQIHDGYTQVNKKHPPIKVGYFDTPPLSFINSDGNPDGFIVDLLNEIAGHENFEIIWVHDNFPQLMSKMRNQELDAMVSTAYSDERALFLNYSELNFSNVWGQVFLPKNSNVESVFDLDGKTIALMENDFNGQNFISQCDQFEVECNIVYGKSYQQIYSMLAENQVDAAVSNNLVGAEFQEQFNLLASSIVFNPFKVYISAPKGADTTLIDYYDQYMKAWKEDIGSFYFQTRSKWTDNSPETTIPFWLIYTILGLVLFALVSMVAAILFKRQVKRRVTELTQKEIQLNQIINILPHMIFANDYQGKIILVNEFACRFLGIENQDVEKKNIYSILKSHPRFKNLITYTTSSNPFNTEVEVNDLQGNKLTLMMSKVPYSGRNDTEPAMVTVGFDISQTKQYEEEIEYLANHDSLTGLPNRILLSERLKTSLSRAKQFNHVGAIIYIDLDNFKNINDSQGHKIGDKLIKKVATVIKKCVHPGDTIARQGGDEFVIELPELNNEYHLAEKQAYEVSDLIINQLKKPILIEDKQYNITASVGLVVYPRDGERQSILLQRADTAMNEAKLLGKNRIHVFEKSLETKVIKNHQLENDLRLALQNHEITMVYHPIVDASTLNMVGAEILLRWQHPTEGLIMPTDFIPIAESAQLILEIGYWTIEKACEQILKWQDSTKANFFIAVNLSVVQIRDKNFLDKITDLIYKYKIPRNFLEFEVTESILLSESERSIEIINQLKLMGIKLSIDDFGTGYSSFDYIRKLPLDKIKVDKSFIQDIPHDSNSVTIVKTILNMANEMNLEVVAEGVETAAQIKFLRKHNCQFFQGFYFSKPKPVDIIQQQFKL
;
A
#
# COMPACT_ATOMS: atom_id res chain seq x y z
N MET A 1 69.91 -16.97 -66.36
CA MET A 1 70.60 -16.67 -65.08
C MET A 1 69.59 -17.02 -63.99
N HIS A 2 69.72 -18.08 -63.19
CA HIS A 2 70.76 -18.43 -62.19
C HIS A 2 70.85 -17.45 -61.00
N LEU A 3 70.96 -18.05 -59.80
CA LEU A 3 71.44 -17.51 -58.51
C LEU A 3 70.48 -16.71 -57.60
N ASN A 4 69.67 -17.47 -56.88
CA ASN A 4 69.49 -17.43 -55.41
C ASN A 4 69.71 -16.11 -54.66
N LYS A 5 68.60 -15.55 -54.15
CA LYS A 5 68.40 -14.99 -52.80
C LYS A 5 66.86 -14.91 -52.56
N PRO A 6 66.35 -14.82 -51.32
CA PRO A 6 67.07 -14.64 -50.05
C PRO A 6 66.77 -15.69 -48.95
N TYR A 7 67.73 -15.91 -48.05
CA TYR A 7 67.44 -16.35 -46.68
C TYR A 7 66.95 -15.12 -45.88
N LEU A 8 65.64 -14.85 -45.88
CA LEU A 8 65.06 -13.76 -45.07
C LEU A 8 63.66 -14.04 -44.49
N GLN A 9 62.92 -15.04 -44.97
CA GLN A 9 61.57 -15.37 -44.48
C GLN A 9 61.35 -16.86 -44.20
N LEU A 10 62.34 -17.54 -43.60
CA LEU A 10 62.10 -18.76 -42.80
C LEU A 10 61.70 -18.40 -41.34
N LEU A 11 61.15 -17.20 -41.15
CA LEU A 11 60.75 -16.55 -39.91
C LEU A 11 59.61 -15.58 -40.27
N ILE A 12 58.39 -15.62 -39.70
CA ILE A 12 57.69 -16.68 -38.94
C ILE A 12 56.23 -16.60 -39.46
N LEU A 13 55.69 -17.62 -40.15
CA LEU A 13 55.01 -18.79 -39.56
C LEU A 13 53.83 -18.43 -38.60
N LEU A 14 53.15 -17.29 -38.77
CA LEU A 14 51.98 -16.92 -37.95
C LEU A 14 50.85 -16.09 -38.62
N MET A 15 50.94 -15.75 -39.91
CA MET A 15 49.84 -15.10 -40.65
C MET A 15 49.68 -15.69 -42.05
N PHE A 16 48.76 -16.66 -42.18
CA PHE A 16 47.78 -16.83 -43.27
C PHE A 16 47.06 -18.18 -43.09
N GLN A 17 46.37 -18.32 -41.95
CA GLN A 17 45.17 -19.16 -41.88
C GLN A 17 43.95 -18.28 -42.23
N ILE A 18 42.81 -18.92 -42.52
CA ILE A 18 41.52 -18.26 -42.83
C ILE A 18 41.49 -17.56 -44.20
N HIS A 19 41.84 -18.30 -45.25
CA HIS A 19 41.11 -18.24 -46.52
C HIS A 19 40.99 -19.65 -47.13
N ASP A 20 40.11 -19.79 -48.12
CA ASP A 20 39.84 -21.03 -48.87
C ASP A 20 39.38 -22.23 -48.02
N GLY A 21 38.43 -21.98 -47.11
CA GLY A 21 37.62 -23.00 -46.45
C GLY A 21 36.22 -23.08 -47.05
N TYR A 22 35.92 -24.18 -47.73
CA TYR A 22 34.63 -24.49 -48.38
C TYR A 22 34.23 -23.62 -49.58
N THR A 23 34.66 -24.07 -50.75
CA THR A 23 33.92 -23.92 -52.00
C THR A 23 32.47 -24.39 -51.83
N GLN A 24 31.51 -23.49 -51.70
CA GLN A 24 30.12 -23.83 -52.01
C GLN A 24 29.99 -23.99 -53.53
N VAL A 25 29.43 -25.12 -53.94
CA VAL A 25 29.22 -25.43 -55.37
C VAL A 25 28.20 -24.45 -55.94
N ASN A 26 28.54 -23.85 -57.07
CA ASN A 26 27.71 -22.89 -57.80
C ASN A 26 26.41 -23.55 -58.30
N LYS A 27 25.40 -23.62 -57.42
CA LYS A 27 24.06 -24.11 -57.73
C LYS A 27 23.30 -23.02 -58.45
N LYS A 28 22.98 -23.21 -59.73
CA LYS A 28 21.88 -22.46 -60.35
C LYS A 28 20.58 -22.88 -59.67
N HIS A 29 20.02 -21.98 -58.85
CA HIS A 29 18.67 -22.14 -58.34
C HIS A 29 17.66 -22.06 -59.51
N PRO A 30 16.55 -22.80 -59.46
CA PRO A 30 15.45 -22.61 -60.40
C PRO A 30 14.91 -21.17 -60.22
N PRO A 31 14.44 -20.51 -61.31
CA PRO A 31 13.98 -19.12 -61.22
C PRO A 31 12.74 -19.03 -60.32
N ILE A 32 12.85 -18.18 -59.30
CA ILE A 32 12.00 -18.09 -58.12
C ILE A 32 10.88 -17.08 -58.38
N LYS A 33 9.62 -17.44 -58.12
CA LYS A 33 8.48 -16.60 -58.51
C LYS A 33 7.88 -15.87 -57.31
N VAL A 34 7.67 -14.57 -57.44
CA VAL A 34 7.34 -13.66 -56.32
C VAL A 34 6.10 -12.85 -56.65
N GLY A 35 5.42 -12.20 -55.70
CA GLY A 35 4.36 -11.23 -56.02
C GLY A 35 4.13 -10.13 -54.98
N TYR A 36 3.55 -9.02 -55.46
CA TYR A 36 3.29 -7.76 -54.76
C TYR A 36 1.94 -7.13 -55.20
N PHE A 37 1.44 -6.10 -54.49
CA PHE A 37 0.18 -5.43 -54.89
C PHE A 37 0.09 -3.97 -54.42
N ASP A 38 -0.76 -3.20 -55.08
CA ASP A 38 -0.90 -1.75 -54.87
C ASP A 38 -1.37 -1.41 -53.44
N THR A 39 -0.41 -0.97 -52.62
CA THR A 39 -0.62 -0.28 -51.34
C THR A 39 0.48 0.78 -51.23
N PRO A 40 0.25 2.03 -51.65
CA PRO A 40 1.28 3.05 -51.61
C PRO A 40 1.68 3.36 -50.15
N PRO A 41 2.97 3.64 -49.87
CA PRO A 41 4.13 3.57 -50.76
C PRO A 41 4.83 2.20 -50.80
N LEU A 42 4.21 1.16 -50.20
CA LEU A 42 4.86 -0.11 -49.86
C LEU A 42 5.16 -1.01 -51.06
N SER A 43 4.23 -1.12 -52.01
CA SER A 43 4.42 -1.87 -53.27
C SER A 43 3.39 -1.44 -54.33
N PHE A 44 3.78 -1.34 -55.61
CA PHE A 44 2.88 -1.08 -56.74
C PHE A 44 3.59 -1.25 -58.12
N ILE A 45 2.85 -1.38 -59.22
CA ILE A 45 3.45 -1.43 -60.58
C ILE A 45 3.82 -0.02 -61.05
N ASN A 46 5.02 0.18 -61.62
CA ASN A 46 5.43 1.49 -62.16
C ASN A 46 5.11 1.69 -63.65
N SER A 47 5.47 2.88 -64.15
CA SER A 47 5.22 3.34 -65.52
C SER A 47 5.94 2.54 -66.62
N ASP A 48 6.99 1.79 -66.29
CA ASP A 48 7.79 1.04 -67.27
C ASP A 48 7.27 -0.40 -67.47
N GLY A 49 6.19 -0.78 -66.76
CA GLY A 49 5.70 -2.16 -66.68
C GLY A 49 6.54 -3.06 -65.78
N ASN A 50 7.45 -2.46 -64.99
CA ASN A 50 8.30 -3.16 -64.04
C ASN A 50 7.71 -3.12 -62.60
N PRO A 51 8.08 -4.09 -61.76
CA PRO A 51 7.84 -4.04 -60.32
C PRO A 51 8.55 -2.87 -59.63
N ASP A 52 7.86 -2.19 -58.70
CA ASP A 52 8.39 -1.03 -57.96
C ASP A 52 7.74 -0.86 -56.56
N GLY A 53 8.18 0.15 -55.81
CA GLY A 53 7.78 0.43 -54.44
C GLY A 53 8.69 -0.23 -53.40
N PHE A 54 8.55 0.20 -52.13
CA PHE A 54 9.50 -0.05 -51.05
C PHE A 54 9.99 -1.50 -50.92
N ILE A 55 9.10 -2.48 -50.87
CA ILE A 55 9.47 -3.89 -50.65
C ILE A 55 9.97 -4.61 -51.92
N VAL A 56 9.84 -3.96 -53.08
CA VAL A 56 10.23 -4.51 -54.39
C VAL A 56 11.66 -4.14 -54.74
N ASP A 57 12.06 -2.88 -54.51
CA ASP A 57 13.47 -2.45 -54.52
C ASP A 57 14.33 -3.41 -53.67
N LEU A 58 13.88 -3.70 -52.44
CA LEU A 58 14.59 -4.56 -51.48
C LEU A 58 14.80 -5.99 -51.96
N LEU A 59 13.79 -6.63 -52.57
CA LEU A 59 13.92 -8.01 -53.05
C LEU A 59 14.72 -8.12 -54.35
N ASN A 60 14.71 -7.10 -55.21
CA ASN A 60 15.55 -7.09 -56.42
C ASN A 60 17.05 -7.01 -56.10
N GLU A 61 17.44 -6.19 -55.11
CA GLU A 61 18.83 -6.08 -54.65
C GLU A 61 19.34 -7.41 -54.07
N ILE A 62 18.50 -8.12 -53.29
CA ILE A 62 18.81 -9.43 -52.72
C ILE A 62 19.02 -10.49 -53.82
N ALA A 63 18.17 -10.51 -54.85
CA ALA A 63 18.33 -11.40 -56.01
C ALA A 63 19.63 -11.14 -56.78
N GLY A 64 20.06 -9.87 -56.88
CA GLY A 64 21.32 -9.48 -57.50
C GLY A 64 22.57 -9.98 -56.75
N HIS A 65 22.54 -9.97 -55.43
CA HIS A 65 23.63 -10.48 -54.59
C HIS A 65 23.74 -12.01 -54.59
N GLU A 66 22.61 -12.71 -54.43
CA GLU A 66 22.56 -14.17 -54.34
C GLU A 66 22.42 -14.87 -55.71
N ASN A 67 22.36 -14.07 -56.79
CA ASN A 67 22.49 -14.52 -58.19
C ASN A 67 21.43 -15.55 -58.63
N PHE A 68 20.20 -15.39 -58.14
CA PHE A 68 19.01 -16.13 -58.58
C PHE A 68 18.01 -15.19 -59.27
N GLU A 69 17.20 -15.73 -60.16
CA GLU A 69 16.29 -14.95 -61.01
C GLU A 69 14.90 -14.85 -60.39
N ILE A 70 14.49 -13.66 -59.95
CA ILE A 70 13.12 -13.39 -59.49
C ILE A 70 12.18 -13.15 -60.68
N ILE A 71 11.12 -13.94 -60.77
CA ILE A 71 9.98 -13.74 -61.65
C ILE A 71 8.84 -13.11 -60.83
N TRP A 72 8.68 -11.79 -60.88
CA TRP A 72 7.62 -11.08 -60.16
C TRP A 72 6.23 -11.22 -60.82
N VAL A 73 5.18 -11.32 -60.01
CA VAL A 73 3.80 -11.67 -60.38
C VAL A 73 2.81 -10.95 -59.45
N HIS A 74 2.44 -9.70 -59.79
CA HIS A 74 1.47 -8.89 -59.05
C HIS A 74 0.05 -9.52 -59.06
N ASP A 75 -0.68 -9.44 -57.94
CA ASP A 75 -2.09 -9.88 -57.76
C ASP A 75 -2.57 -9.34 -56.40
N ASN A 76 -3.84 -8.93 -56.20
CA ASN A 76 -4.19 -8.17 -54.99
C ASN A 76 -4.28 -9.01 -53.69
N PHE A 77 -4.22 -8.32 -52.53
CA PHE A 77 -3.86 -8.87 -51.22
C PHE A 77 -4.46 -10.23 -50.83
N PRO A 78 -5.79 -10.48 -50.84
CA PRO A 78 -6.34 -11.77 -50.40
C PRO A 78 -6.10 -12.93 -51.38
N GLN A 79 -5.48 -12.66 -52.53
CA GLN A 79 -5.46 -13.56 -53.69
C GLN A 79 -4.04 -13.93 -54.15
N LEU A 80 -3.09 -13.00 -54.12
CA LEU A 80 -1.67 -13.31 -54.32
C LEU A 80 -1.21 -14.39 -53.33
N MET A 81 -1.62 -14.18 -52.07
CA MET A 81 -1.58 -15.13 -50.96
C MET A 81 -2.01 -16.55 -51.34
N SER A 82 -2.85 -16.74 -52.37
CA SER A 82 -3.34 -18.06 -52.79
C SER A 82 -2.48 -18.74 -53.87
N LYS A 83 -1.82 -18.03 -54.79
CA LYS A 83 -0.68 -18.61 -55.56
C LYS A 83 0.44 -19.06 -54.62
N MET A 84 0.44 -18.41 -53.47
CA MET A 84 1.35 -18.55 -52.36
C MET A 84 0.87 -19.56 -51.30
N ARG A 85 -0.33 -20.13 -51.44
CA ARG A 85 -0.76 -21.28 -50.61
C ARG A 85 -0.12 -22.57 -51.08
N ASN A 86 -0.08 -22.70 -52.39
CA ASN A 86 0.50 -23.79 -53.13
C ASN A 86 1.34 -23.09 -54.20
N GLN A 87 2.53 -22.65 -53.81
CA GLN A 87 3.74 -23.43 -54.11
C GLN A 87 4.12 -23.37 -55.61
N GLU A 88 3.53 -22.41 -56.33
CA GLU A 88 3.82 -22.03 -57.73
C GLU A 88 4.46 -20.65 -57.85
N LEU A 89 4.03 -19.70 -57.02
CA LEU A 89 4.93 -18.69 -56.49
C LEU A 89 5.65 -19.27 -55.28
N ASP A 90 6.86 -18.78 -55.05
CA ASP A 90 7.77 -19.11 -53.97
C ASP A 90 7.87 -17.97 -52.93
N ALA A 91 7.48 -16.72 -53.27
CA ALA A 91 7.27 -15.64 -52.29
C ALA A 91 6.13 -14.61 -52.59
N MET A 92 5.68 -13.89 -51.56
CA MET A 92 4.74 -12.74 -51.63
C MET A 92 5.23 -11.58 -50.77
N VAL A 93 4.79 -10.36 -51.02
CA VAL A 93 5.04 -9.18 -50.17
C VAL A 93 3.75 -8.44 -49.78
N SER A 94 3.88 -7.47 -48.88
CA SER A 94 2.79 -6.60 -48.40
C SER A 94 1.66 -7.31 -47.63
N THR A 95 1.99 -8.38 -46.90
CA THR A 95 1.02 -9.28 -46.25
C THR A 95 0.82 -9.01 -44.77
N ALA A 96 -0.39 -8.68 -44.32
CA ALA A 96 -0.69 -8.63 -42.90
C ALA A 96 -0.88 -10.04 -42.35
N TYR A 97 -0.41 -10.29 -41.13
CA TYR A 97 -0.69 -11.54 -40.43
C TYR A 97 -2.20 -11.70 -40.17
N SER A 98 -2.68 -12.92 -40.31
CA SER A 98 -3.83 -13.43 -39.55
C SER A 98 -3.60 -14.92 -39.34
N ASP A 99 -4.13 -15.50 -38.25
CA ASP A 99 -3.81 -16.87 -37.84
C ASP A 99 -4.12 -17.89 -38.95
N GLU A 100 -5.24 -17.69 -39.65
CA GLU A 100 -5.63 -18.47 -40.84
C GLU A 100 -4.56 -18.44 -41.94
N ARG A 101 -3.95 -17.27 -42.21
CA ARG A 101 -2.97 -17.10 -43.28
C ARG A 101 -1.65 -17.78 -42.94
N ALA A 102 -1.22 -17.68 -41.69
CA ALA A 102 0.00 -18.32 -41.20
C ALA A 102 -0.10 -19.85 -41.04
N LEU A 103 -1.29 -20.45 -41.20
CA LEU A 103 -1.43 -21.90 -41.30
C LEU A 103 -0.69 -22.47 -42.51
N PHE A 104 -0.65 -21.71 -43.60
CA PHE A 104 -0.40 -22.22 -44.94
C PHE A 104 0.76 -21.52 -45.66
N LEU A 105 1.03 -20.28 -45.25
CA LEU A 105 2.24 -19.53 -45.55
C LEU A 105 3.21 -19.73 -44.41
N ASN A 106 4.47 -19.99 -44.74
CA ASN A 106 5.52 -19.44 -43.90
C ASN A 106 5.45 -17.91 -44.09
N TYR A 107 5.35 -17.18 -43.01
CA TYR A 107 5.60 -15.75 -43.04
C TYR A 107 7.09 -15.53 -42.84
N SER A 108 7.60 -14.39 -43.32
CA SER A 108 8.94 -13.96 -42.94
C SER A 108 8.98 -13.68 -41.44
N GLU A 109 10.06 -14.02 -40.75
CA GLU A 109 10.22 -13.68 -39.33
C GLU A 109 10.17 -12.16 -39.15
N LEU A 110 10.77 -11.42 -40.10
CA LEU A 110 10.83 -9.98 -40.11
C LEU A 110 9.76 -9.37 -41.01
N ASN A 111 8.88 -8.60 -40.39
CA ASN A 111 8.01 -7.66 -41.11
C ASN A 111 8.84 -6.48 -41.64
N PHE A 112 8.44 -5.90 -42.78
CA PHE A 112 9.14 -4.73 -43.35
C PHE A 112 8.52 -3.40 -42.92
N SER A 113 7.23 -3.39 -42.57
CA SER A 113 6.53 -2.21 -42.05
C SER A 113 5.55 -2.54 -40.92
N ASN A 114 5.28 -1.56 -40.07
CA ASN A 114 4.22 -1.53 -39.06
C ASN A 114 3.23 -0.43 -39.47
N VAL A 115 1.94 -0.70 -39.40
CA VAL A 115 0.87 0.28 -39.66
C VAL A 115 -0.19 0.23 -38.55
N TRP A 116 -0.92 1.31 -38.34
CA TRP A 116 -2.00 1.39 -37.34
C TRP A 116 -3.16 2.23 -37.87
N GLY A 117 -4.36 1.97 -37.36
CA GLY A 117 -5.53 2.79 -37.64
C GLY A 117 -5.49 4.12 -36.89
N GLN A 118 -5.98 5.20 -37.50
CA GLN A 118 -5.94 6.55 -36.93
C GLN A 118 -7.14 7.39 -37.36
N VAL A 119 -7.64 8.24 -36.45
CA VAL A 119 -8.71 9.21 -36.68
C VAL A 119 -8.12 10.57 -37.04
N PHE A 120 -8.80 11.29 -37.94
CA PHE A 120 -8.42 12.59 -38.47
C PHE A 120 -9.57 13.59 -38.31
N LEU A 121 -9.24 14.86 -38.09
CA LEU A 121 -10.12 15.92 -37.61
C LEU A 121 -9.92 17.24 -38.39
N PRO A 122 -10.88 18.19 -38.33
CA PRO A 122 -10.64 19.57 -38.74
C PRO A 122 -9.64 20.25 -37.78
N LYS A 123 -8.84 21.21 -38.29
CA LYS A 123 -7.77 21.86 -37.51
C LYS A 123 -8.20 22.66 -36.27
N ASN A 124 -9.49 22.96 -36.13
CA ASN A 124 -10.07 23.68 -34.99
C ASN A 124 -10.96 22.78 -34.10
N SER A 125 -10.77 21.45 -34.16
CA SER A 125 -11.52 20.50 -33.33
C SER A 125 -10.97 20.43 -31.91
N ASN A 126 -11.87 20.28 -30.93
CA ASN A 126 -11.56 20.09 -29.51
C ASN A 126 -11.68 18.62 -29.06
N VAL A 127 -11.58 17.67 -29.99
CA VAL A 127 -11.62 16.23 -29.73
C VAL A 127 -10.22 15.75 -29.36
N GLU A 128 -10.03 15.27 -28.13
CA GLU A 128 -8.71 14.80 -27.64
C GLU A 128 -8.67 13.27 -27.41
N SER A 129 -9.83 12.62 -27.25
CA SER A 129 -9.99 11.20 -26.93
C SER A 129 -11.14 10.51 -27.68
N VAL A 130 -11.21 9.18 -27.61
CA VAL A 130 -12.31 8.38 -28.20
C VAL A 130 -13.68 8.81 -27.66
N PHE A 131 -13.76 9.17 -26.38
CA PHE A 131 -15.02 9.54 -25.73
C PHE A 131 -15.56 10.89 -26.21
N ASP A 132 -14.71 11.78 -26.72
CA ASP A 132 -15.12 13.07 -27.30
C ASP A 132 -15.76 12.91 -28.70
N LEU A 133 -15.80 11.67 -29.22
CA LEU A 133 -16.54 11.28 -30.42
C LEU A 133 -17.99 10.86 -30.12
N ASP A 134 -18.42 10.82 -28.86
CA ASP A 134 -19.79 10.44 -28.52
C ASP A 134 -20.83 11.41 -29.09
N GLY A 135 -21.86 10.86 -29.75
CA GLY A 135 -22.82 11.61 -30.55
C GLY A 135 -22.25 12.31 -31.79
N LYS A 136 -20.92 12.29 -32.03
CA LYS A 136 -20.27 12.96 -33.16
C LYS A 136 -20.44 12.17 -34.45
N THR A 137 -20.36 12.88 -35.58
CA THR A 137 -20.58 12.30 -36.90
C THR A 137 -19.24 11.88 -37.51
N ILE A 138 -19.05 10.60 -37.86
CA ILE A 138 -17.71 10.07 -38.20
C ILE A 138 -17.73 9.33 -39.55
N ALA A 139 -16.76 9.57 -40.43
CA ALA A 139 -16.69 8.95 -41.76
C ALA A 139 -15.60 7.87 -41.90
N LEU A 140 -16.01 6.64 -42.22
CA LEU A 140 -15.13 5.47 -42.28
C LEU A 140 -15.07 4.86 -43.68
N MET A 141 -13.91 4.37 -44.11
CA MET A 141 -13.80 3.62 -45.36
C MET A 141 -14.56 2.29 -45.19
N GLU A 142 -15.68 2.16 -45.87
CA GLU A 142 -16.65 1.07 -45.75
C GLU A 142 -16.01 -0.28 -46.11
N ASN A 143 -15.69 -1.09 -45.08
CA ASN A 143 -14.98 -2.38 -45.16
C ASN A 143 -13.46 -2.31 -45.37
N ASP A 144 -12.82 -1.19 -45.00
CA ASP A 144 -11.41 -1.20 -44.61
C ASP A 144 -11.18 -2.06 -43.36
N PHE A 145 -9.99 -2.65 -43.25
CA PHE A 145 -9.50 -3.26 -42.03
C PHE A 145 -9.47 -2.24 -40.87
N ASN A 146 -9.02 -1.00 -41.11
CA ASN A 146 -8.98 0.04 -40.08
C ASN A 146 -10.38 0.61 -39.82
N GLY A 147 -11.16 0.89 -40.87
CA GLY A 147 -12.58 1.26 -40.75
C GLY A 147 -13.40 0.28 -39.91
N GLN A 148 -13.27 -1.03 -40.11
CA GLN A 148 -13.97 -2.03 -39.28
C GLN A 148 -13.41 -2.15 -37.86
N ASN A 149 -12.08 -2.07 -37.69
CA ASN A 149 -11.45 -2.04 -36.36
C ASN A 149 -11.90 -0.82 -35.54
N PHE A 150 -12.15 0.32 -36.17
CA PHE A 150 -12.61 1.54 -35.49
C PHE A 150 -14.04 1.42 -34.97
N ILE A 151 -14.99 0.93 -35.78
CA ILE A 151 -16.38 0.68 -35.32
C ILE A 151 -16.33 -0.25 -34.11
N SER A 152 -15.61 -1.37 -34.25
CA SER A 152 -15.42 -2.36 -33.18
C SER A 152 -14.73 -1.80 -31.92
N GLN A 153 -14.09 -0.62 -32.00
CA GLN A 153 -13.48 0.07 -30.87
C GLN A 153 -14.46 1.08 -30.23
N CYS A 154 -15.19 1.86 -31.02
CA CYS A 154 -16.28 2.71 -30.50
C CYS A 154 -17.37 1.87 -29.82
N ASP A 155 -17.78 0.77 -30.45
CA ASP A 155 -18.70 -0.23 -29.88
C ASP A 155 -18.16 -0.83 -28.57
N GLN A 156 -16.84 -1.05 -28.46
CA GLN A 156 -16.21 -1.58 -27.25
C GLN A 156 -16.16 -0.56 -26.08
N PHE A 157 -16.14 0.74 -26.39
CA PHE A 157 -16.11 1.82 -25.39
C PHE A 157 -17.49 2.45 -25.13
N GLU A 158 -18.57 1.86 -25.67
CA GLU A 158 -19.96 2.36 -25.55
C GLU A 158 -20.14 3.81 -26.08
N VAL A 159 -19.40 4.18 -27.13
CA VAL A 159 -19.41 5.52 -27.74
C VAL A 159 -20.30 5.53 -28.99
N GLU A 160 -21.47 6.19 -28.93
CA GLU A 160 -22.44 6.22 -30.03
C GLU A 160 -22.11 7.29 -31.08
N CYS A 161 -21.09 7.00 -31.89
CA CYS A 161 -20.74 7.78 -33.07
C CYS A 161 -21.82 7.66 -34.18
N ASN A 162 -22.28 8.79 -34.72
CA ASN A 162 -23.15 8.87 -35.89
C ASN A 162 -22.36 8.55 -37.18
N ILE A 163 -22.17 7.27 -37.51
CA ILE A 163 -21.29 6.87 -38.62
C ILE A 163 -21.87 7.17 -40.01
N VAL A 164 -21.12 7.90 -40.84
CA VAL A 164 -21.42 8.26 -42.23
C VAL A 164 -20.35 7.67 -43.16
N TYR A 165 -20.54 6.41 -43.54
CA TYR A 165 -19.59 5.63 -44.33
C TYR A 165 -19.30 6.21 -45.73
N GLY A 166 -18.01 6.29 -46.09
CA GLY A 166 -17.55 6.59 -47.45
C GLY A 166 -16.82 5.37 -48.05
N LYS A 167 -16.80 5.26 -49.38
CA LYS A 167 -16.47 4.00 -50.07
C LYS A 167 -15.03 3.94 -50.60
N SER A 168 -14.25 4.99 -50.33
CA SER A 168 -12.78 5.03 -50.41
C SER A 168 -12.24 6.06 -49.41
N TYR A 169 -10.93 6.03 -49.11
CA TYR A 169 -10.33 6.98 -48.16
C TYR A 169 -10.52 8.43 -48.62
N GLN A 170 -10.35 8.72 -49.91
CA GLN A 170 -10.51 10.09 -50.42
C GLN A 170 -11.97 10.61 -50.35
N GLN A 171 -12.98 9.73 -50.27
CA GLN A 171 -14.37 10.17 -50.04
C GLN A 171 -14.59 10.66 -48.61
N ILE A 172 -14.08 9.93 -47.60
CA ILE A 172 -14.31 10.25 -46.19
C ILE A 172 -13.59 11.54 -45.77
N TYR A 173 -12.40 11.81 -46.30
CA TYR A 173 -11.67 13.06 -46.07
C TYR A 173 -12.38 14.30 -46.66
N SER A 174 -13.23 14.13 -47.68
CA SER A 174 -13.98 15.25 -48.28
C SER A 174 -15.14 15.72 -47.40
N MET A 175 -15.93 14.80 -46.83
CA MET A 175 -17.03 15.13 -45.91
C MET A 175 -16.52 15.86 -44.66
N LEU A 176 -15.31 15.48 -44.22
CA LEU A 176 -14.59 16.06 -43.10
C LEU A 176 -14.12 17.50 -43.38
N ALA A 177 -13.56 17.76 -44.56
CA ALA A 177 -13.13 19.09 -44.97
C ALA A 177 -14.29 20.09 -45.10
N GLU A 178 -15.50 19.61 -45.45
CA GLU A 178 -16.72 20.43 -45.51
C GLU A 178 -17.41 20.62 -44.14
N ASN A 179 -16.88 20.03 -43.05
CA ASN A 179 -17.45 20.05 -41.70
C ASN A 179 -18.90 19.50 -41.62
N GLN A 180 -19.24 18.55 -42.50
CA GLN A 180 -20.50 17.80 -42.44
C GLN A 180 -20.38 16.56 -41.54
N VAL A 181 -19.15 16.11 -41.30
CA VAL A 181 -18.78 15.12 -40.29
C VAL A 181 -17.65 15.68 -39.43
N ASP A 182 -17.62 15.30 -38.15
CA ASP A 182 -16.64 15.76 -37.16
C ASP A 182 -15.27 15.08 -37.30
N ALA A 183 -15.22 13.84 -37.83
CA ALA A 183 -13.97 13.09 -38.00
C ALA A 183 -14.00 12.08 -39.18
N ALA A 184 -12.84 11.56 -39.58
CA ALA A 184 -12.69 10.47 -40.56
C ALA A 184 -11.52 9.52 -40.23
N VAL A 185 -11.48 8.29 -40.78
CA VAL A 185 -10.58 7.21 -40.29
C VAL A 185 -9.91 6.37 -41.40
N SER A 186 -8.60 6.14 -41.27
CA SER A 186 -7.77 5.29 -42.15
C SER A 186 -6.66 4.54 -41.39
N ASN A 187 -5.70 3.92 -42.10
CA ASN A 187 -4.37 3.67 -41.52
C ASN A 187 -3.47 4.91 -41.60
N ASN A 188 -2.43 4.95 -40.77
CA ASN A 188 -1.52 6.08 -40.61
C ASN A 188 -0.70 6.45 -41.85
N LEU A 189 -0.21 5.47 -42.63
CA LEU A 189 0.60 5.77 -43.82
C LEU A 189 -0.24 6.35 -44.96
N VAL A 190 -1.43 5.80 -45.18
CA VAL A 190 -2.36 6.32 -46.19
C VAL A 190 -3.04 7.60 -45.72
N GLY A 191 -3.23 7.77 -44.41
CA GLY A 191 -3.80 8.99 -43.84
C GLY A 191 -2.86 10.19 -43.92
N ALA A 192 -1.54 9.98 -43.85
CA ALA A 192 -0.54 11.02 -44.06
C ALA A 192 -0.62 11.62 -45.49
N GLU A 193 -0.81 10.78 -46.52
CA GLU A 193 -0.98 11.21 -47.92
C GLU A 193 -2.19 12.17 -48.09
N PHE A 194 -3.30 11.90 -47.38
CA PHE A 194 -4.49 12.75 -47.42
C PHE A 194 -4.45 13.94 -46.44
N GLN A 195 -3.61 13.89 -45.39
CA GLN A 195 -3.51 14.95 -44.39
C GLN A 195 -2.99 16.26 -45.01
N GLU A 196 -1.95 16.21 -45.84
CA GLU A 196 -1.47 17.38 -46.57
C GLU A 196 -2.49 17.85 -47.61
N GLN A 197 -3.08 16.93 -48.38
CA GLN A 197 -4.03 17.26 -49.45
C GLN A 197 -5.23 18.09 -48.95
N PHE A 198 -5.79 17.73 -47.79
CA PHE A 198 -6.98 18.37 -47.24
C PHE A 198 -6.68 19.32 -46.06
N ASN A 199 -5.41 19.56 -45.72
CA ASN A 199 -4.98 20.47 -44.64
C ASN A 199 -5.58 20.12 -43.26
N LEU A 200 -5.74 18.82 -42.98
CA LEU A 200 -6.41 18.28 -41.80
C LEU A 200 -5.45 18.07 -40.61
N LEU A 201 -6.00 17.65 -39.46
CA LEU A 201 -5.26 17.28 -38.26
C LEU A 201 -5.36 15.78 -38.02
N ALA A 202 -4.23 15.08 -37.96
CA ALA A 202 -4.18 13.70 -37.47
C ALA A 202 -4.30 13.72 -35.94
N SER A 203 -5.25 12.98 -35.38
CA SER A 203 -5.52 13.00 -33.94
C SER A 203 -4.64 12.04 -33.15
N SER A 204 -4.68 12.20 -31.82
CA SER A 204 -4.20 11.24 -30.81
C SER A 204 -4.88 9.86 -30.87
N ILE A 205 -6.04 9.75 -31.51
CA ILE A 205 -6.87 8.55 -31.50
C ILE A 205 -6.33 7.56 -32.54
N VAL A 206 -5.57 6.59 -32.05
CA VAL A 206 -4.93 5.51 -32.83
C VAL A 206 -5.31 4.14 -32.29
N PHE A 207 -5.34 3.12 -33.15
CA PHE A 207 -5.87 1.80 -32.80
C PHE A 207 -5.31 0.65 -33.64
N ASN A 208 -5.39 -0.55 -33.04
CA ASN A 208 -5.06 -1.86 -33.60
C ASN A 208 -3.85 -1.90 -34.56
N PRO A 209 -2.61 -1.69 -34.06
CA PRO A 209 -1.40 -1.74 -34.87
C PRO A 209 -1.13 -3.16 -35.40
N PHE A 210 -0.83 -3.28 -36.69
CA PHE A 210 -0.53 -4.55 -37.35
C PHE A 210 0.72 -4.49 -38.22
N LYS A 211 1.33 -5.67 -38.40
CA LYS A 211 2.60 -5.87 -39.09
C LYS A 211 2.39 -6.37 -40.51
N VAL A 212 3.24 -5.92 -41.43
CA VAL A 212 3.17 -6.24 -42.86
C VAL A 212 4.46 -6.93 -43.32
N TYR A 213 4.32 -8.10 -43.94
CA TYR A 213 5.33 -9.14 -44.10
C TYR A 213 5.54 -9.58 -45.56
N ILE A 214 6.62 -10.31 -45.77
CA ILE A 214 6.76 -11.25 -46.87
C ILE A 214 6.19 -12.61 -46.45
N SER A 215 5.75 -13.42 -47.40
CA SER A 215 5.41 -14.82 -47.16
C SER A 215 6.05 -15.75 -48.18
N ALA A 216 6.20 -17.02 -47.82
CA ALA A 216 6.65 -18.17 -48.61
C ALA A 216 5.60 -19.29 -48.48
N PRO A 217 5.36 -20.11 -49.50
CA PRO A 217 4.42 -21.22 -49.40
C PRO A 217 4.97 -22.38 -48.56
N LYS A 218 4.13 -23.06 -47.76
CA LYS A 218 4.56 -24.22 -46.96
C LYS A 218 4.79 -25.48 -47.78
N GLY A 219 5.95 -25.56 -48.44
CA GLY A 219 6.42 -26.71 -49.21
C GLY A 219 7.08 -26.36 -50.55
N ALA A 220 7.16 -25.07 -50.90
CA ALA A 220 8.00 -24.58 -51.98
C ALA A 220 9.45 -24.43 -51.49
N ASP A 221 10.34 -23.99 -52.38
CA ASP A 221 11.69 -23.59 -52.00
C ASP A 221 11.62 -22.28 -51.19
N THR A 222 11.86 -22.35 -49.88
CA THR A 222 11.76 -21.18 -48.98
C THR A 222 12.95 -20.24 -49.08
N THR A 223 14.00 -20.60 -49.85
CA THR A 223 15.28 -19.88 -49.91
C THR A 223 15.12 -18.37 -50.03
N LEU A 224 14.19 -17.86 -50.85
CA LEU A 224 13.97 -16.42 -50.97
C LEU A 224 13.46 -15.76 -49.68
N ILE A 225 12.62 -16.43 -48.89
CA ILE A 225 12.24 -15.91 -47.57
C ILE A 225 13.41 -15.96 -46.60
N ASP A 226 14.17 -17.07 -46.63
CA ASP A 226 15.30 -17.29 -45.73
C ASP A 226 16.41 -16.24 -46.00
N TYR A 227 16.67 -15.95 -47.28
CA TYR A 227 17.52 -14.85 -47.74
C TYR A 227 16.96 -13.48 -47.36
N TYR A 228 15.67 -13.23 -47.58
CA TYR A 228 15.05 -11.97 -47.21
C TYR A 228 15.18 -11.69 -45.71
N ASP A 229 14.90 -12.66 -44.84
CA ASP A 229 15.05 -12.50 -43.39
C ASP A 229 16.52 -12.33 -42.97
N GLN A 230 17.47 -13.02 -43.63
CA GLN A 230 18.90 -12.81 -43.40
C GLN A 230 19.36 -11.39 -43.76
N TYR A 231 19.04 -10.90 -44.97
CA TYR A 231 19.42 -9.56 -45.42
C TYR A 231 18.70 -8.49 -44.60
N MET A 232 17.41 -8.66 -44.32
CA MET A 232 16.64 -7.73 -43.48
C MET A 232 17.10 -7.71 -42.03
N LYS A 233 17.76 -8.76 -41.53
CA LYS A 233 18.39 -8.74 -40.20
C LYS A 233 19.65 -7.88 -40.22
N ALA A 234 20.58 -8.16 -41.12
CA ALA A 234 21.83 -7.39 -41.24
C ALA A 234 21.58 -5.91 -41.58
N TRP A 235 20.68 -5.62 -42.51
CA TRP A 235 20.32 -4.25 -42.89
C TRP A 235 19.55 -3.48 -41.81
N LYS A 236 18.93 -4.15 -40.83
CA LYS A 236 18.34 -3.48 -39.66
C LYS A 236 19.34 -3.26 -38.51
N GLU A 237 20.52 -3.87 -38.56
CA GLU A 237 21.61 -3.67 -37.61
C GLU A 237 22.55 -2.51 -38.03
N ASP A 238 22.60 -2.13 -39.32
CA ASP A 238 23.34 -0.95 -39.82
C ASP A 238 22.40 0.14 -40.36
N ILE A 239 22.56 1.36 -39.83
CA ILE A 239 21.80 2.57 -40.21
C ILE A 239 22.19 3.08 -41.61
N GLY A 240 23.41 2.78 -42.09
CA GLY A 240 23.87 3.14 -43.43
C GLY A 240 23.30 2.27 -44.56
N SER A 241 22.55 1.22 -44.24
CA SER A 241 22.18 0.15 -45.17
C SER A 241 21.17 0.55 -46.25
N PHE A 242 21.08 -0.27 -47.29
CA PHE A 242 20.10 -0.14 -48.38
C PHE A 242 18.65 -0.11 -47.87
N TYR A 243 18.34 -0.81 -46.77
CA TYR A 243 17.02 -0.74 -46.13
C TYR A 243 16.66 0.68 -45.67
N PHE A 244 17.58 1.40 -45.03
CA PHE A 244 17.32 2.76 -44.58
C PHE A 244 17.31 3.77 -45.73
N GLN A 245 18.19 3.63 -46.72
CA GLN A 245 18.20 4.49 -47.92
C GLN A 245 16.89 4.35 -48.72
N THR A 246 16.47 3.12 -49.02
CA THR A 246 15.22 2.82 -49.73
C THR A 246 13.98 3.14 -48.89
N ARG A 247 14.08 3.13 -47.55
CA ARG A 247 13.00 3.62 -46.67
C ARG A 247 12.86 5.15 -46.70
N SER A 248 13.99 5.86 -46.81
CA SER A 248 14.02 7.32 -47.04
C SER A 248 13.36 7.69 -48.39
N LYS A 249 13.62 6.89 -49.45
CA LYS A 249 12.98 7.06 -50.78
C LYS A 249 11.45 6.97 -50.73
N TRP A 250 10.90 6.09 -49.90
CA TRP A 250 9.48 5.69 -49.99
C TRP A 250 8.58 6.12 -48.85
N THR A 251 9.09 6.33 -47.64
CA THR A 251 8.30 6.86 -46.53
C THR A 251 8.86 8.20 -46.11
N ASP A 252 8.02 9.24 -46.03
CA ASP A 252 8.42 10.62 -45.67
C ASP A 252 8.80 10.78 -44.18
N ASN A 253 9.23 9.67 -43.56
CA ASN A 253 10.14 9.63 -42.42
C ASN A 253 11.55 9.25 -42.90
N SER A 254 11.99 9.85 -44.00
CA SER A 254 13.36 10.36 -44.06
C SER A 254 13.62 11.24 -42.83
N PRO A 255 14.82 11.26 -42.26
CA PRO A 255 15.36 12.49 -41.67
C PRO A 255 15.62 13.51 -42.81
N GLU A 256 14.53 14.03 -43.41
CA GLU A 256 14.40 14.88 -44.61
C GLU A 256 14.89 14.31 -45.96
N THR A 257 14.04 14.37 -47.01
CA THR A 257 14.30 14.72 -48.45
C THR A 257 13.16 14.23 -49.39
N THR A 258 12.70 15.05 -50.36
CA THR A 258 11.41 14.89 -51.11
C THR A 258 11.55 14.95 -52.67
N ILE A 259 10.59 15.25 -53.59
CA ILE A 259 9.64 16.39 -53.68
C ILE A 259 8.24 16.15 -54.37
N PRO A 260 8.03 16.02 -55.70
CA PRO A 260 6.90 16.76 -56.32
C PRO A 260 5.83 16.01 -57.15
N PHE A 261 4.62 16.61 -57.17
CA PHE A 261 3.41 16.18 -57.89
C PHE A 261 3.33 16.63 -59.37
N TRP A 262 2.87 15.74 -60.27
CA TRP A 262 1.87 16.00 -61.35
C TRP A 262 1.66 14.79 -62.28
N LEU A 263 2.62 13.87 -62.33
CA LEU A 263 2.80 12.91 -63.42
C LEU A 263 1.84 11.69 -63.41
N ILE A 264 1.32 11.30 -62.24
CA ILE A 264 0.78 9.95 -61.99
C ILE A 264 -0.72 9.83 -62.34
N TYR A 265 -1.50 10.89 -62.11
CA TYR A 265 -2.97 10.79 -62.00
C TYR A 265 -3.73 10.58 -63.31
N THR A 266 -3.12 10.82 -64.47
CA THR A 266 -3.78 10.64 -65.79
C THR A 266 -3.79 9.18 -66.27
N ILE A 267 -2.87 8.34 -65.77
CA ILE A 267 -2.64 6.98 -66.31
C ILE A 267 -3.55 5.96 -65.61
N LEU A 268 -3.69 6.04 -64.29
CA LEU A 268 -4.49 5.10 -63.48
C LEU A 268 -6.00 5.10 -63.83
N GLY A 269 -6.54 6.25 -64.24
CA GLY A 269 -7.98 6.41 -64.51
C GLY A 269 -8.53 5.53 -65.64
N LEU A 270 -7.70 5.12 -66.59
CA LEU A 270 -8.12 4.31 -67.75
C LEU A 270 -8.16 2.80 -67.46
N VAL A 271 -7.38 2.32 -66.48
CA VAL A 271 -7.24 0.88 -66.20
C VAL A 271 -8.36 0.37 -65.29
N LEU A 272 -8.75 1.16 -64.28
CA LEU A 272 -9.68 0.75 -63.23
C LEU A 272 -11.10 0.41 -63.77
N PHE A 273 -11.59 1.15 -64.77
CA PHE A 273 -12.95 1.00 -65.30
C PHE A 273 -13.20 -0.36 -65.97
N ALA A 274 -12.19 -0.91 -66.66
CA ALA A 274 -12.31 -2.19 -67.36
C ALA A 274 -12.44 -3.38 -66.37
N LEU A 275 -11.71 -3.32 -65.24
CA LEU A 275 -11.56 -4.44 -64.31
C LEU A 275 -12.80 -4.63 -63.43
N VAL A 276 -13.46 -3.52 -63.02
CA VAL A 276 -14.70 -3.52 -62.22
C VAL A 276 -15.83 -4.33 -62.89
N SER A 277 -15.99 -4.20 -64.20
CA SER A 277 -17.09 -4.84 -64.94
C SER A 277 -17.03 -6.37 -64.96
N MET A 278 -15.82 -6.95 -64.94
CA MET A 278 -15.63 -8.40 -65.00
C MET A 278 -15.76 -9.08 -63.63
N VAL A 279 -15.33 -8.41 -62.56
CA VAL A 279 -15.38 -8.91 -61.18
C VAL A 279 -16.82 -9.04 -60.66
N ALA A 280 -17.70 -8.09 -61.01
CA ALA A 280 -19.11 -8.09 -60.60
C ALA A 280 -19.86 -9.39 -60.95
N ALA A 281 -19.63 -9.93 -62.15
CA ALA A 281 -20.28 -11.15 -62.63
C ALA A 281 -19.84 -12.42 -61.85
N ILE A 282 -18.61 -12.43 -61.32
CA ILE A 282 -18.05 -13.57 -60.58
C ILE A 282 -18.45 -13.51 -59.10
N LEU A 283 -18.50 -12.30 -58.52
CA LEU A 283 -18.92 -12.10 -57.13
C LEU A 283 -20.37 -12.58 -56.88
N PHE A 284 -21.30 -12.32 -57.81
CA PHE A 284 -22.71 -12.68 -57.62
C PHE A 284 -22.93 -14.20 -57.48
N LYS A 285 -22.24 -15.03 -58.29
CA LYS A 285 -22.28 -16.49 -58.17
C LYS A 285 -21.59 -17.01 -56.89
N ARG A 286 -20.53 -16.34 -56.43
CA ARG A 286 -19.91 -16.66 -55.13
C ARG A 286 -20.82 -16.30 -53.96
N GLN A 287 -21.51 -15.15 -54.00
CA GLN A 287 -22.39 -14.65 -52.93
C GLN A 287 -23.47 -15.65 -52.51
N VAL A 288 -24.16 -16.30 -53.45
CA VAL A 288 -25.22 -17.26 -53.12
C VAL A 288 -24.68 -18.46 -52.35
N LYS A 289 -23.55 -19.04 -52.80
CA LYS A 289 -22.92 -20.18 -52.12
C LYS A 289 -22.32 -19.76 -50.77
N ARG A 290 -21.71 -18.56 -50.70
CA ARG A 290 -21.19 -17.99 -49.45
C ARG A 290 -22.31 -17.81 -48.42
N ARG A 291 -23.45 -17.19 -48.77
CA ARG A 291 -24.57 -16.99 -47.85
C ARG A 291 -25.13 -18.28 -47.25
N VAL A 292 -25.21 -19.37 -48.02
CA VAL A 292 -25.67 -20.67 -47.48
C VAL A 292 -24.67 -21.23 -46.45
N THR A 293 -23.38 -21.17 -46.73
CA THR A 293 -22.34 -21.61 -45.78
C THR A 293 -22.20 -20.65 -44.60
N GLU A 294 -22.31 -19.34 -44.81
CA GLU A 294 -22.30 -18.32 -43.76
C GLU A 294 -23.51 -18.45 -42.84
N LEU A 295 -24.69 -18.85 -43.33
CA LEU A 295 -25.86 -19.08 -42.49
C LEU A 295 -25.67 -20.31 -41.59
N THR A 296 -25.28 -21.46 -42.14
CA THR A 296 -25.02 -22.66 -41.33
C THR A 296 -23.81 -22.50 -40.42
N GLN A 297 -22.77 -21.78 -40.85
CA GLN A 297 -21.62 -21.45 -40.01
C GLN A 297 -22.00 -20.46 -38.89
N LYS A 298 -22.86 -19.46 -39.14
CA LYS A 298 -23.39 -18.57 -38.10
C LYS A 298 -24.33 -19.29 -37.14
N GLU A 299 -25.13 -20.25 -37.61
CA GLU A 299 -25.99 -21.09 -36.77
C GLU A 299 -25.16 -21.99 -35.85
N ILE A 300 -24.12 -22.66 -36.38
CA ILE A 300 -23.16 -23.42 -35.59
C ILE A 300 -22.40 -22.50 -34.61
N GLN A 301 -21.92 -21.35 -35.06
CA GLN A 301 -21.17 -20.39 -34.25
C GLN A 301 -22.05 -19.78 -33.14
N LEU A 302 -23.31 -19.47 -33.41
CA LEU A 302 -24.25 -18.93 -32.42
C LEU A 302 -24.61 -19.99 -31.37
N ASN A 303 -24.86 -21.23 -31.79
CA ASN A 303 -25.03 -22.35 -30.87
C ASN A 303 -23.74 -22.61 -30.04
N GLN A 304 -22.56 -22.49 -30.63
CA GLN A 304 -21.28 -22.61 -29.91
C GLN A 304 -21.09 -21.49 -28.89
N ILE A 305 -21.25 -20.22 -29.27
CA ILE A 305 -21.14 -19.07 -28.37
C ILE A 305 -22.11 -19.21 -27.19
N ILE A 306 -23.38 -19.50 -27.47
CA ILE A 306 -24.43 -19.65 -26.46
C ILE A 306 -24.17 -20.85 -25.53
N ASN A 307 -23.52 -21.92 -26.01
CA ASN A 307 -23.14 -23.09 -25.18
C ASN A 307 -21.80 -22.95 -24.45
N ILE A 308 -20.90 -22.07 -24.89
CA ILE A 308 -19.63 -21.76 -24.21
C ILE A 308 -19.86 -20.87 -22.97
N LEU A 309 -20.88 -20.00 -23.00
CA LEU A 309 -21.23 -19.15 -21.88
C LEU A 309 -21.71 -19.98 -20.66
N PRO A 310 -21.13 -19.79 -19.45
CA PRO A 310 -21.55 -20.46 -18.23
C PRO A 310 -22.79 -19.78 -17.61
N HIS A 311 -23.83 -19.58 -18.43
CA HIS A 311 -25.04 -18.84 -18.11
C HIS A 311 -26.25 -19.64 -18.58
N MET A 312 -27.34 -19.65 -17.80
CA MET A 312 -28.60 -20.27 -18.20
C MET A 312 -29.27 -19.41 -19.26
N ILE A 313 -29.29 -19.83 -20.52
CA ILE A 313 -29.93 -19.11 -21.63
C ILE A 313 -31.04 -19.98 -22.22
N PHE A 314 -32.27 -19.48 -22.24
CA PHE A 314 -33.38 -20.11 -22.96
C PHE A 314 -34.38 -19.08 -23.51
N ALA A 315 -35.10 -19.46 -24.56
CA ALA A 315 -36.21 -18.72 -25.14
C ALA A 315 -37.48 -19.56 -25.13
N ASN A 316 -38.63 -18.95 -24.82
CA ASN A 316 -39.93 -19.63 -24.83
C ASN A 316 -41.06 -18.72 -25.35
N ASP A 317 -42.14 -19.34 -25.85
CA ASP A 317 -43.39 -18.63 -26.20
C ASP A 317 -44.21 -18.26 -24.94
N TYR A 318 -45.31 -17.53 -25.10
CA TYR A 318 -46.20 -17.18 -23.98
C TYR A 318 -46.87 -18.39 -23.31
N GLN A 319 -47.00 -19.52 -24.01
CA GLN A 319 -47.55 -20.78 -23.47
C GLN A 319 -46.49 -21.57 -22.67
N GLY A 320 -45.21 -21.20 -22.80
CA GLY A 320 -44.05 -21.80 -22.14
C GLY A 320 -43.33 -22.86 -22.97
N LYS A 321 -43.67 -23.06 -24.25
CA LYS A 321 -42.94 -23.99 -25.12
C LYS A 321 -41.51 -23.48 -25.36
N ILE A 322 -40.51 -24.34 -25.22
CA ILE A 322 -39.11 -23.96 -25.43
C ILE A 322 -38.82 -23.83 -26.94
N ILE A 323 -38.26 -22.68 -27.32
CA ILE A 323 -37.85 -22.32 -28.69
C ILE A 323 -36.33 -22.51 -28.84
N LEU A 324 -35.57 -22.13 -27.81
CA LEU A 324 -34.11 -22.27 -27.74
C LEU A 324 -33.71 -22.55 -26.28
N VAL A 325 -32.66 -23.34 -26.08
CA VAL A 325 -32.03 -23.58 -24.78
C VAL A 325 -30.55 -23.86 -24.99
N ASN A 326 -29.69 -23.37 -24.10
CA ASN A 326 -28.26 -23.69 -24.15
C ASN A 326 -27.92 -24.91 -23.27
N GLU A 327 -26.76 -25.51 -23.50
CA GLU A 327 -26.35 -26.72 -22.79
C GLU A 327 -26.25 -26.49 -21.28
N PHE A 328 -25.81 -25.30 -20.86
CA PHE A 328 -25.76 -24.90 -19.44
C PHE A 328 -27.17 -24.89 -18.82
N ALA A 329 -28.16 -24.28 -19.48
CA ALA A 329 -29.56 -24.33 -19.07
C ALA A 329 -30.12 -25.76 -19.06
N CYS A 330 -29.77 -26.61 -20.04
CA CYS A 330 -30.16 -28.02 -20.02
C CYS A 330 -29.61 -28.75 -18.80
N ARG A 331 -28.32 -28.57 -18.46
CA ARG A 331 -27.71 -29.14 -17.25
C ARG A 331 -28.36 -28.59 -15.96
N PHE A 332 -28.63 -27.28 -15.91
CA PHE A 332 -29.22 -26.62 -14.74
C PHE A 332 -30.69 -27.02 -14.50
N LEU A 333 -31.49 -27.15 -15.56
CA LEU A 333 -32.93 -27.45 -15.51
C LEU A 333 -33.25 -28.96 -15.59
N GLY A 334 -32.26 -29.82 -15.81
CA GLY A 334 -32.43 -31.28 -15.89
C GLY A 334 -33.05 -31.75 -17.20
N ILE A 335 -32.75 -31.06 -18.31
CA ILE A 335 -33.37 -31.32 -19.62
C ILE A 335 -32.48 -32.24 -20.45
N GLU A 336 -32.89 -33.49 -20.62
CA GLU A 336 -32.26 -34.40 -21.59
C GLU A 336 -32.46 -33.91 -23.03
N ASN A 337 -31.38 -33.96 -23.82
CA ASN A 337 -31.17 -33.08 -24.97
C ASN A 337 -31.89 -33.48 -26.28
N GLN A 338 -32.61 -34.61 -26.32
CA GLN A 338 -33.13 -35.20 -27.57
C GLN A 338 -34.55 -34.74 -27.97
N ASP A 339 -35.22 -33.89 -27.19
CA ASP A 339 -36.60 -33.47 -27.48
C ASP A 339 -36.93 -32.05 -26.95
N VAL A 340 -35.98 -31.11 -27.06
CA VAL A 340 -36.09 -29.73 -26.56
C VAL A 340 -37.35 -29.01 -27.06
N GLU A 341 -37.57 -28.98 -28.37
CA GLU A 341 -38.66 -28.23 -29.04
C GLU A 341 -40.08 -28.69 -28.67
N LYS A 342 -40.20 -29.84 -27.99
CA LYS A 342 -41.47 -30.43 -27.53
C LYS A 342 -41.71 -30.20 -26.03
N LYS A 343 -40.74 -29.64 -25.30
CA LYS A 343 -40.80 -29.44 -23.85
C LYS A 343 -41.31 -28.03 -23.50
N ASN A 344 -41.93 -27.92 -22.33
CA ASN A 344 -42.51 -26.69 -21.82
C ASN A 344 -41.79 -26.28 -20.52
N ILE A 345 -41.23 -25.06 -20.47
CA ILE A 345 -40.45 -24.58 -19.33
C ILE A 345 -41.31 -24.51 -18.06
N TYR A 346 -42.59 -24.13 -18.17
CA TYR A 346 -43.48 -24.06 -17.01
C TYR A 346 -43.80 -25.44 -16.43
N SER A 347 -43.79 -26.53 -17.21
CA SER A 347 -43.97 -27.88 -16.67
C SER A 347 -42.69 -28.41 -16.01
N ILE A 348 -41.52 -28.14 -16.59
CA ILE A 348 -40.20 -28.51 -16.04
C ILE A 348 -39.94 -27.81 -14.70
N LEU A 349 -40.27 -26.51 -14.60
CA LEU A 349 -40.13 -25.76 -13.36
C LEU A 349 -41.14 -26.22 -12.29
N LYS A 350 -42.39 -26.51 -12.68
CA LYS A 350 -43.43 -27.00 -11.75
C LYS A 350 -43.22 -28.44 -11.26
N SER A 351 -42.46 -29.27 -11.96
CA SER A 351 -42.17 -30.65 -11.51
C SER A 351 -41.08 -30.72 -10.42
N HIS A 352 -40.32 -29.65 -10.20
CA HIS A 352 -39.22 -29.60 -9.23
C HIS A 352 -39.50 -28.61 -8.09
N PRO A 353 -39.78 -29.08 -6.85
CA PRO A 353 -40.04 -28.19 -5.70
C PRO A 353 -38.93 -27.18 -5.39
N ARG A 354 -37.68 -27.47 -5.79
CA ARG A 354 -36.50 -26.60 -5.61
C ARG A 354 -36.57 -25.32 -6.45
N PHE A 355 -37.27 -25.33 -7.58
CA PHE A 355 -37.43 -24.19 -8.48
C PHE A 355 -38.60 -23.27 -8.12
N LYS A 356 -39.15 -23.35 -6.89
CA LYS A 356 -40.30 -22.54 -6.44
C LYS A 356 -40.14 -21.04 -6.71
N ASN A 357 -38.96 -20.47 -6.42
CA ASN A 357 -38.69 -19.05 -6.68
C ASN A 357 -38.63 -18.79 -8.20
N LEU A 358 -37.85 -19.61 -8.92
CA LEU A 358 -37.65 -19.54 -10.36
C LEU A 358 -38.98 -19.60 -11.15
N ILE A 359 -39.96 -20.41 -10.73
CA ILE A 359 -41.33 -20.43 -11.31
C ILE A 359 -41.92 -19.01 -11.37
N THR A 360 -41.88 -18.26 -10.26
CA THR A 360 -42.51 -16.94 -10.15
C THR A 360 -41.95 -15.95 -11.17
N TYR A 361 -40.63 -15.92 -11.33
CA TYR A 361 -39.96 -15.04 -12.28
C TYR A 361 -40.14 -15.53 -13.73
N THR A 362 -39.91 -16.83 -14.02
CA THR A 362 -40.04 -17.35 -15.38
C THR A 362 -41.49 -17.30 -15.91
N THR A 363 -42.52 -17.44 -15.06
CA THR A 363 -43.93 -17.32 -15.48
C THR A 363 -44.47 -15.89 -15.57
N SER A 364 -43.71 -14.87 -15.16
CA SER A 364 -44.10 -13.46 -15.35
C SER A 364 -44.19 -13.11 -16.84
N SER A 365 -45.28 -12.46 -17.26
CA SER A 365 -45.44 -11.95 -18.63
C SER A 365 -44.62 -10.70 -18.92
N ASN A 366 -44.13 -10.02 -17.89
CA ASN A 366 -43.43 -8.74 -18.00
C ASN A 366 -41.91 -8.93 -18.12
N PRO A 367 -41.20 -8.03 -18.83
CA PRO A 367 -39.74 -7.97 -18.78
C PRO A 367 -39.26 -7.60 -17.37
N PHE A 368 -38.09 -8.09 -16.96
CA PHE A 368 -37.43 -7.71 -15.71
C PHE A 368 -35.92 -7.95 -15.78
N ASN A 369 -35.17 -7.27 -14.92
CA ASN A 369 -33.80 -7.61 -14.58
C ASN A 369 -33.69 -7.57 -13.04
N THR A 370 -33.35 -8.69 -12.39
CA THR A 370 -33.41 -8.78 -10.92
C THR A 370 -32.58 -9.95 -10.37
N GLU A 371 -32.10 -9.81 -9.13
CA GLU A 371 -31.43 -10.89 -8.41
C GLU A 371 -32.46 -11.91 -7.88
N VAL A 372 -32.24 -13.20 -8.13
CA VAL A 372 -33.13 -14.30 -7.74
C VAL A 372 -32.34 -15.37 -7.01
N GLU A 373 -32.66 -15.57 -5.73
CA GLU A 373 -32.18 -16.73 -4.98
C GLU A 373 -32.87 -18.00 -5.47
N VAL A 374 -32.09 -18.99 -5.90
CA VAL A 374 -32.57 -20.30 -6.35
C VAL A 374 -31.77 -21.42 -5.67
N ASN A 375 -32.27 -22.65 -5.78
CA ASN A 375 -31.49 -23.83 -5.46
C ASN A 375 -31.29 -24.65 -6.74
N ASP A 376 -30.09 -25.18 -6.94
CA ASP A 376 -29.81 -26.07 -8.07
C ASP A 376 -30.44 -27.47 -7.87
N LEU A 377 -30.24 -28.37 -8.84
CA LEU A 377 -30.73 -29.74 -8.77
C LEU A 377 -30.06 -30.58 -7.66
N GLN A 378 -28.92 -30.17 -7.12
CA GLN A 378 -28.20 -30.89 -6.05
C GLN A 378 -28.71 -30.44 -4.67
N GLY A 379 -29.03 -29.15 -4.52
CA GLY A 379 -29.50 -28.50 -3.29
C GLY A 379 -28.64 -27.30 -2.88
N ASN A 380 -27.69 -26.87 -3.71
CA ASN A 380 -26.84 -25.71 -3.45
C ASN A 380 -27.65 -24.43 -3.66
N LYS A 381 -27.55 -23.47 -2.74
CA LYS A 381 -28.14 -22.13 -2.88
C LYS A 381 -27.27 -21.30 -3.81
N LEU A 382 -27.89 -20.66 -4.81
CA LEU A 382 -27.24 -19.79 -5.79
C LEU A 382 -28.01 -18.47 -5.90
N THR A 383 -27.29 -17.37 -6.12
CA THR A 383 -27.87 -16.07 -6.49
C THR A 383 -27.66 -15.87 -7.98
N LEU A 384 -28.75 -15.96 -8.76
CA LEU A 384 -28.71 -15.64 -10.19
C LEU A 384 -29.15 -14.20 -10.41
N MET A 385 -28.37 -13.40 -11.14
CA MET A 385 -28.94 -12.23 -11.80
C MET A 385 -29.73 -12.72 -13.02
N MET A 386 -31.04 -12.46 -13.02
CA MET A 386 -31.95 -12.91 -14.05
C MET A 386 -32.52 -11.74 -14.85
N SER A 387 -32.18 -11.71 -16.14
CA SER A 387 -32.79 -10.82 -17.13
C SER A 387 -33.78 -11.60 -17.99
N LYS A 388 -35.03 -11.13 -18.06
CA LYS A 388 -36.05 -11.63 -18.97
C LYS A 388 -36.50 -10.50 -19.89
N VAL A 389 -36.35 -10.70 -21.20
CA VAL A 389 -36.61 -9.69 -22.23
C VAL A 389 -37.53 -10.24 -23.32
N PRO A 390 -38.39 -9.39 -23.93
CA PRO A 390 -39.23 -9.80 -25.04
C PRO A 390 -38.36 -9.97 -26.29
N TYR A 391 -38.60 -11.04 -27.04
CA TYR A 391 -37.94 -11.31 -28.31
C TYR A 391 -38.98 -11.40 -29.42
N SER A 392 -38.93 -10.46 -30.35
CA SER A 392 -39.73 -10.47 -31.58
C SER A 392 -38.85 -10.90 -32.74
N GLY A 393 -39.05 -12.12 -33.24
CA GLY A 393 -38.37 -12.62 -34.43
C GLY A 393 -38.68 -11.75 -35.65
N ARG A 394 -37.75 -11.67 -36.61
CA ARG A 394 -37.80 -10.70 -37.73
C ARG A 394 -38.93 -10.93 -38.76
N ASN A 395 -39.79 -11.92 -38.54
CA ASN A 395 -40.83 -12.34 -39.49
C ASN A 395 -42.03 -13.08 -38.85
N ASP A 396 -42.15 -13.11 -37.51
CA ASP A 396 -43.10 -13.99 -36.82
C ASP A 396 -44.22 -13.23 -36.09
N THR A 397 -45.42 -13.83 -36.05
CA THR A 397 -46.61 -13.23 -35.41
C THR A 397 -46.77 -13.59 -33.93
N GLU A 398 -45.99 -14.55 -33.44
CA GLU A 398 -45.97 -14.93 -32.03
C GLU A 398 -44.75 -14.31 -31.34
N PRO A 399 -44.92 -13.38 -30.39
CA PRO A 399 -43.78 -12.84 -29.65
C PRO A 399 -43.27 -13.89 -28.64
N ALA A 400 -41.97 -13.88 -28.37
CA ALA A 400 -41.31 -14.79 -27.44
C ALA A 400 -40.67 -14.03 -26.26
N MET A 401 -40.14 -14.79 -25.31
CA MET A 401 -39.38 -14.29 -24.17
C MET A 401 -38.04 -15.01 -24.09
N VAL A 402 -36.94 -14.25 -24.05
CA VAL A 402 -35.60 -14.77 -23.73
C VAL A 402 -35.35 -14.54 -22.25
N THR A 403 -34.87 -15.58 -21.57
CA THR A 403 -34.43 -15.52 -20.17
C THR A 403 -32.95 -15.87 -20.12
N VAL A 404 -32.16 -14.98 -19.52
CA VAL A 404 -30.74 -15.18 -19.21
C VAL A 404 -30.57 -15.13 -17.70
N GLY A 405 -29.99 -16.17 -17.11
CA GLY A 405 -29.58 -16.21 -15.70
C GLY A 405 -28.08 -16.44 -15.59
N PHE A 406 -27.35 -15.49 -15.00
CA PHE A 406 -25.93 -15.64 -14.70
C PHE A 406 -25.69 -15.72 -13.20
N ASP A 407 -24.81 -16.62 -12.77
CA ASP A 407 -24.48 -16.83 -11.37
C ASP A 407 -23.56 -15.72 -10.88
N ILE A 408 -24.00 -14.99 -9.85
CA ILE A 408 -23.25 -13.92 -9.20
C ILE A 408 -22.85 -14.29 -7.77
N SER A 409 -23.05 -15.54 -7.35
CA SER A 409 -22.80 -15.98 -5.96
C SER A 409 -21.35 -15.71 -5.51
N GLN A 410 -20.36 -15.94 -6.38
CA GLN A 410 -18.96 -15.65 -6.10
C GLN A 410 -18.67 -14.14 -6.08
N THR A 411 -19.31 -13.35 -6.96
CA THR A 411 -19.19 -11.88 -6.97
C THR A 411 -19.75 -11.29 -5.67
N LYS A 412 -20.92 -11.76 -5.22
CA LYS A 412 -21.53 -11.35 -3.94
C LYS A 412 -20.64 -11.71 -2.74
N GLN A 413 -20.02 -12.89 -2.75
CA GLN A 413 -19.05 -13.26 -1.71
C GLN A 413 -17.83 -12.33 -1.69
N TYR A 414 -17.33 -11.89 -2.85
CA TYR A 414 -16.25 -10.90 -2.89
C TYR A 414 -16.72 -9.47 -2.54
N GLU A 415 -17.95 -9.07 -2.89
CA GLU A 415 -18.55 -7.80 -2.43
C GLU A 415 -18.63 -7.79 -0.89
N GLU A 416 -19.17 -8.84 -0.27
CA GLU A 416 -19.25 -9.02 1.18
C GLU A 416 -17.86 -9.07 1.86
N GLU A 417 -16.88 -9.78 1.27
CA GLU A 417 -15.52 -9.87 1.80
C GLU A 417 -14.78 -8.52 1.70
N ILE A 418 -14.94 -7.78 0.60
CA ILE A 418 -14.36 -6.43 0.43
C ILE A 418 -15.00 -5.43 1.40
N GLU A 419 -16.32 -5.43 1.56
CA GLU A 419 -17.01 -4.58 2.55
C GLU A 419 -16.58 -4.93 3.99
N TYR A 420 -16.43 -6.22 4.29
CA TYR A 420 -15.94 -6.68 5.59
C TYR A 420 -14.51 -6.19 5.84
N LEU A 421 -13.59 -6.39 4.89
CA LEU A 421 -12.18 -5.98 5.00
C LEU A 421 -11.99 -4.45 5.02
N ALA A 422 -12.84 -3.69 4.33
CA ALA A 422 -12.84 -2.23 4.40
C ALA A 422 -13.23 -1.71 5.80
N ASN A 423 -14.07 -2.44 6.53
CA ASN A 423 -14.66 -2.01 7.80
C ASN A 423 -14.07 -2.69 9.05
N HIS A 424 -13.28 -3.76 8.91
CA HIS A 424 -12.69 -4.50 10.02
C HIS A 424 -11.14 -4.48 9.99
N ASP A 425 -10.55 -4.76 11.15
CA ASP A 425 -9.12 -4.96 11.33
C ASP A 425 -8.76 -6.42 11.01
N SER A 426 -7.92 -6.63 10.00
CA SER A 426 -7.56 -7.96 9.48
C SER A 426 -6.82 -8.84 10.49
N LEU A 427 -6.25 -8.26 11.55
CA LEU A 427 -5.59 -9.01 12.61
C LEU A 427 -6.59 -9.57 13.64
N THR A 428 -7.59 -8.79 14.07
CA THR A 428 -8.49 -9.15 15.18
C THR A 428 -9.91 -9.52 14.77
N GLY A 429 -10.37 -9.12 13.57
CA GLY A 429 -11.78 -9.22 13.17
C GLY A 429 -12.71 -8.28 13.95
N LEU A 430 -12.15 -7.29 14.66
CA LEU A 430 -12.93 -6.17 15.23
C LEU A 430 -13.17 -5.11 14.15
N PRO A 431 -14.21 -4.27 14.28
CA PRO A 431 -14.29 -2.98 13.61
C PRO A 431 -12.95 -2.22 13.58
N ASN A 432 -12.64 -1.60 12.46
CA ASN A 432 -11.51 -0.67 12.34
C ASN A 432 -11.97 0.77 12.59
N ARG A 433 -11.04 1.73 12.45
CA ARG A 433 -11.30 3.16 12.65
C ARG A 433 -12.42 3.74 11.78
N ILE A 434 -12.69 3.18 10.60
CA ILE A 434 -13.73 3.64 9.66
C ILE A 434 -15.11 3.27 10.22
N LEU A 435 -15.34 1.98 10.48
CA LEU A 435 -16.61 1.51 11.04
C LEU A 435 -16.90 2.10 12.43
N LEU A 436 -15.88 2.32 13.27
CA LEU A 436 -16.07 3.09 14.51
C LEU A 436 -16.55 4.52 14.24
N SER A 437 -15.98 5.20 13.23
CA SER A 437 -16.36 6.57 12.89
C SER A 437 -17.82 6.68 12.46
N GLU A 438 -18.32 5.70 11.69
CA GLU A 438 -19.72 5.69 11.25
C GLU A 438 -20.70 5.40 12.39
N ARG A 439 -20.33 4.49 13.30
CA ARG A 439 -21.12 4.21 14.51
C ARG A 439 -21.14 5.41 15.46
N LEU A 440 -19.99 5.99 15.78
CA LEU A 440 -19.91 7.21 16.61
C LEU A 440 -20.68 8.39 15.98
N LYS A 441 -20.62 8.58 14.66
CA LYS A 441 -21.45 9.57 13.95
C LYS A 441 -22.95 9.32 14.13
N THR A 442 -23.36 8.06 14.13
CA THR A 442 -24.75 7.64 14.36
C THR A 442 -25.17 7.87 15.82
N SER A 443 -24.37 7.44 16.78
CA SER A 443 -24.64 7.57 18.22
C SER A 443 -24.63 9.02 18.70
N LEU A 444 -23.71 9.86 18.19
CA LEU A 444 -23.72 11.31 18.46
C LEU A 444 -24.95 12.00 17.86
N SER A 445 -25.44 11.52 16.71
CA SER A 445 -26.71 12.02 16.14
C SER A 445 -27.91 11.63 17.02
N ARG A 446 -27.94 10.40 17.57
CA ARG A 446 -28.95 9.97 18.55
C ARG A 446 -28.87 10.76 19.84
N ALA A 447 -27.67 10.94 20.40
CA ALA A 447 -27.43 11.73 21.61
C ALA A 447 -27.99 13.14 21.48
N LYS A 448 -27.75 13.79 20.34
CA LYS A 448 -28.26 15.13 20.02
C LYS A 448 -29.77 15.20 19.78
N GLN A 449 -30.39 14.14 19.26
CA GLN A 449 -31.82 14.11 18.94
C GLN A 449 -32.70 13.66 20.11
N PHE A 450 -32.21 12.75 20.95
CA PHE A 450 -32.99 12.04 21.98
C PHE A 450 -32.46 12.23 23.40
N ASN A 451 -31.43 13.07 23.60
CA ASN A 451 -30.70 13.23 24.87
C ASN A 451 -30.12 11.93 25.44
N HIS A 452 -29.80 10.95 24.59
CA HIS A 452 -29.05 9.76 24.99
C HIS A 452 -27.65 10.17 25.46
N VAL A 453 -27.16 9.51 26.50
CA VAL A 453 -25.79 9.64 26.99
C VAL A 453 -25.02 8.38 26.63
N GLY A 454 -23.76 8.54 26.23
CA GLY A 454 -22.85 7.44 25.92
C GLY A 454 -21.43 7.75 26.38
N ALA A 455 -20.53 6.78 26.22
CA ALA A 455 -19.12 6.96 26.58
C ALA A 455 -18.18 6.46 25.49
N ILE A 456 -16.94 6.98 25.50
CA ILE A 456 -15.82 6.40 24.77
C ILE A 456 -14.72 6.04 25.78
N ILE A 457 -14.19 4.84 25.64
CA ILE A 457 -13.08 4.29 26.43
C ILE A 457 -11.91 4.05 25.46
N TYR A 458 -10.80 4.78 25.62
CA TYR A 458 -9.55 4.58 24.88
C TYR A 458 -8.62 3.68 25.71
N ILE A 459 -7.98 2.70 25.08
CA ILE A 459 -7.20 1.65 25.74
C ILE A 459 -5.88 1.45 24.99
N ASP A 460 -4.77 1.53 25.72
CA ASP A 460 -3.41 1.24 25.24
C ASP A 460 -2.78 0.14 26.10
N LEU A 461 -2.03 -0.77 25.47
CA LEU A 461 -1.42 -1.91 26.12
C LEU A 461 -0.01 -1.58 26.64
N ASP A 462 0.09 -1.44 27.97
CA ASP A 462 1.29 -1.01 28.65
C ASP A 462 2.50 -1.88 28.27
N ASN A 463 3.53 -1.23 27.72
CA ASN A 463 4.82 -1.85 27.36
C ASN A 463 4.72 -2.96 26.28
N PHE A 464 3.63 -3.05 25.50
CA PHE A 464 3.47 -4.06 24.45
C PHE A 464 4.64 -4.10 23.46
N LYS A 465 5.24 -2.95 23.13
CA LYS A 465 6.49 -2.88 22.35
C LYS A 465 7.61 -3.79 22.90
N ASN A 466 7.81 -3.86 24.22
CA ASN A 466 8.85 -4.71 24.81
C ASN A 466 8.59 -6.21 24.53
N ILE A 467 7.34 -6.61 24.35
CA ILE A 467 6.96 -7.99 23.99
C ILE A 467 7.26 -8.24 22.50
N ASN A 468 7.00 -7.27 21.61
CA ASN A 468 7.43 -7.35 20.21
C ASN A 468 8.95 -7.43 20.09
N ASP A 469 9.68 -6.55 20.78
CA ASP A 469 11.13 -6.44 20.68
C ASP A 469 11.85 -7.66 21.29
N SER A 470 11.24 -8.37 22.26
CA SER A 470 11.83 -9.55 22.91
C SER A 470 11.31 -10.92 22.44
N GLN A 471 10.08 -11.00 21.90
CA GLN A 471 9.45 -12.26 21.45
C GLN A 471 9.13 -12.29 19.95
N GLY A 472 9.27 -11.16 19.26
CA GLY A 472 8.93 -11.00 17.84
C GLY A 472 7.44 -10.77 17.58
N HIS A 473 7.13 -10.04 16.52
CA HIS A 473 5.77 -9.63 16.16
C HIS A 473 4.75 -10.78 16.09
N LYS A 474 5.16 -12.00 15.72
CA LYS A 474 4.26 -13.18 15.69
C LYS A 474 3.66 -13.55 17.05
N ILE A 475 4.31 -13.19 18.16
CA ILE A 475 3.77 -13.37 19.52
C ILE A 475 2.91 -12.16 19.89
N GLY A 476 3.33 -10.94 19.54
CA GLY A 476 2.54 -9.73 19.70
C GLY A 476 1.17 -9.80 19.00
N ASP A 477 1.13 -10.31 17.76
CA ASP A 477 -0.09 -10.56 16.98
C ASP A 477 -1.05 -11.53 17.68
N LYS A 478 -0.52 -12.60 18.28
CA LYS A 478 -1.32 -13.56 19.07
C LYS A 478 -1.83 -12.93 20.35
N LEU A 479 -1.03 -12.07 20.99
CA LEU A 479 -1.41 -11.33 22.18
C LEU A 479 -2.51 -10.31 21.89
N ILE A 480 -2.41 -9.52 20.81
CA ILE A 480 -3.47 -8.62 20.33
C ILE A 480 -4.77 -9.38 20.06
N LYS A 481 -4.73 -10.53 19.37
CA LYS A 481 -5.93 -11.39 19.16
C LYS A 481 -6.54 -11.88 20.48
N LYS A 482 -5.71 -12.21 21.49
CA LYS A 482 -6.18 -12.61 22.82
C LYS A 482 -6.78 -11.44 23.60
N VAL A 483 -6.15 -10.26 23.58
CA VAL A 483 -6.66 -9.02 24.18
C VAL A 483 -8.02 -8.66 23.58
N ALA A 484 -8.15 -8.64 22.25
CA ALA A 484 -9.42 -8.44 21.56
C ALA A 484 -10.51 -9.42 22.04
N THR A 485 -10.14 -10.69 22.26
CA THR A 485 -11.04 -11.73 22.79
C THR A 485 -11.41 -11.52 24.26
N VAL A 486 -10.53 -10.90 25.07
CA VAL A 486 -10.81 -10.54 26.48
C VAL A 486 -11.74 -9.33 26.53
N ILE A 487 -11.44 -8.26 25.79
CA ILE A 487 -12.28 -7.05 25.74
C ILE A 487 -13.69 -7.41 25.25
N LYS A 488 -13.81 -8.25 24.20
CA LYS A 488 -15.10 -8.74 23.68
C LYS A 488 -15.93 -9.61 24.65
N LYS A 489 -15.38 -9.99 25.80
CA LYS A 489 -16.10 -10.66 26.90
C LYS A 489 -16.50 -9.72 28.05
N CYS A 490 -16.05 -8.46 28.02
CA CYS A 490 -16.29 -7.47 29.07
C CYS A 490 -17.38 -6.44 28.70
N VAL A 491 -17.82 -6.44 27.45
CA VAL A 491 -18.82 -5.49 26.90
C VAL A 491 -20.10 -6.23 26.48
N HIS A 492 -21.19 -5.49 26.26
CA HIS A 492 -22.45 -6.03 25.74
C HIS A 492 -22.45 -6.10 24.20
N PRO A 493 -23.34 -6.92 23.58
CA PRO A 493 -23.43 -7.03 22.11
C PRO A 493 -23.84 -5.76 21.37
N GLY A 494 -24.36 -4.74 22.07
CA GLY A 494 -24.68 -3.42 21.51
C GLY A 494 -23.49 -2.44 21.49
N ASP A 495 -22.42 -2.75 22.23
CA ASP A 495 -21.24 -1.89 22.33
C ASP A 495 -20.31 -2.09 21.12
N THR A 496 -19.64 -1.03 20.68
CA THR A 496 -18.64 -1.13 19.60
C THR A 496 -17.25 -1.22 20.20
N ILE A 497 -16.54 -2.33 19.98
CA ILE A 497 -15.08 -2.38 20.16
C ILE A 497 -14.44 -2.20 18.78
N ALA A 498 -13.44 -1.34 18.68
CA ALA A 498 -12.61 -1.19 17.50
C ALA A 498 -11.11 -1.20 17.84
N ARG A 499 -10.27 -1.52 16.86
CA ARG A 499 -8.82 -1.33 16.92
C ARG A 499 -8.43 -0.14 16.05
N GLN A 500 -7.63 0.78 16.58
CA GLN A 500 -7.14 1.95 15.81
C GLN A 500 -5.89 1.59 14.99
N GLY A 501 -4.99 0.84 15.62
CA GLY A 501 -3.71 0.38 15.09
C GLY A 501 -2.86 -0.16 16.24
N GLY A 502 -1.75 -0.85 15.93
CA GLY A 502 -0.79 -1.30 16.96
C GLY A 502 -1.44 -2.00 18.17
N ASP A 503 -1.20 -1.41 19.33
CA ASP A 503 -1.64 -1.77 20.68
C ASP A 503 -2.96 -1.09 21.10
N GLU A 504 -3.51 -0.19 20.29
CA GLU A 504 -4.62 0.71 20.65
C GLU A 504 -6.02 0.16 20.30
N PHE A 505 -6.90 0.15 21.30
CA PHE A 505 -8.31 -0.20 21.18
C PHE A 505 -9.20 0.96 21.65
N VAL A 506 -10.38 1.11 21.03
CA VAL A 506 -11.40 2.06 21.45
C VAL A 506 -12.73 1.34 21.60
N ILE A 507 -13.45 1.63 22.68
CA ILE A 507 -14.80 1.12 22.94
C ILE A 507 -15.77 2.30 22.98
N GLU A 508 -16.87 2.18 22.26
CA GLU A 508 -18.06 3.02 22.40
C GLU A 508 -19.11 2.24 23.20
N LEU A 509 -19.65 2.88 24.24
CA LEU A 509 -20.86 2.47 24.93
C LEU A 509 -21.98 3.44 24.50
N PRO A 510 -22.87 3.08 23.56
CA PRO A 510 -23.73 4.04 22.87
C PRO A 510 -24.97 4.47 23.66
N GLU A 511 -25.44 3.66 24.61
CA GLU A 511 -26.71 3.86 25.32
C GLU A 511 -26.52 3.58 26.83
N LEU A 512 -26.09 4.61 27.57
CA LEU A 512 -25.90 4.63 29.02
C LEU A 512 -27.03 5.40 29.74
N ASN A 513 -26.97 5.48 31.07
CA ASN A 513 -27.94 6.24 31.86
C ASN A 513 -27.89 7.75 31.52
N ASN A 514 -29.05 8.38 31.39
CA ASN A 514 -29.18 9.81 31.04
C ASN A 514 -28.57 10.77 32.09
N GLU A 515 -28.32 10.32 33.32
CA GLU A 515 -27.57 11.08 34.33
C GLU A 515 -26.06 10.87 34.16
N TYR A 516 -25.32 11.93 33.80
CA TYR A 516 -23.89 11.84 33.46
C TYR A 516 -23.01 11.14 34.50
N HIS A 517 -23.29 11.31 35.80
CA HIS A 517 -22.52 10.63 36.86
C HIS A 517 -22.79 9.12 36.90
N LEU A 518 -24.01 8.68 36.57
CA LEU A 518 -24.36 7.27 36.46
C LEU A 518 -23.75 6.66 35.17
N ALA A 519 -23.79 7.37 34.04
CA ALA A 519 -23.11 6.95 32.82
C ALA A 519 -21.59 6.82 33.00
N GLU A 520 -20.94 7.81 33.62
CA GLU A 520 -19.52 7.77 33.96
C GLU A 520 -19.18 6.56 34.83
N LYS A 521 -19.99 6.28 35.86
CA LYS A 521 -19.84 5.10 36.72
C LYS A 521 -20.00 3.80 35.95
N GLN A 522 -20.98 3.69 35.05
CA GLN A 522 -21.17 2.50 34.20
C GLN A 522 -19.96 2.28 33.26
N ALA A 523 -19.48 3.33 32.61
CA ALA A 523 -18.30 3.26 31.75
C ALA A 523 -17.02 2.93 32.54
N TYR A 524 -16.91 3.39 33.78
CA TYR A 524 -15.81 3.06 34.69
C TYR A 524 -15.87 1.59 35.12
N GLU A 525 -17.06 1.06 35.45
CA GLU A 525 -17.26 -0.35 35.79
C GLU A 525 -16.88 -1.30 34.64
N VAL A 526 -17.22 -0.94 33.39
CA VAL A 526 -16.76 -1.68 32.19
C VAL A 526 -15.23 -1.58 32.03
N SER A 527 -14.66 -0.39 32.24
CA SER A 527 -13.21 -0.16 32.14
C SER A 527 -12.40 -0.95 33.20
N ASP A 528 -12.89 -1.01 34.44
CA ASP A 528 -12.26 -1.74 35.53
C ASP A 528 -12.36 -3.25 35.31
N LEU A 529 -13.52 -3.74 34.83
CA LEU A 529 -13.68 -5.12 34.40
C LEU A 529 -12.63 -5.49 33.34
N ILE A 530 -12.43 -4.65 32.32
CA ILE A 530 -11.42 -4.90 31.27
C ILE A 530 -10.01 -4.99 31.86
N ILE A 531 -9.58 -3.98 32.63
CA ILE A 531 -8.26 -3.97 33.26
C ILE A 531 -8.08 -5.21 34.17
N ASN A 532 -9.08 -5.57 34.96
CA ASN A 532 -9.01 -6.69 35.89
C ASN A 532 -9.13 -8.07 35.21
N GLN A 533 -9.53 -8.15 33.93
CA GLN A 533 -9.34 -9.35 33.11
C GLN A 533 -7.96 -9.35 32.41
N LEU A 534 -7.44 -8.21 31.96
CA LEU A 534 -6.13 -8.10 31.31
C LEU A 534 -4.96 -8.36 32.26
N LYS A 535 -5.08 -7.96 33.54
CA LYS A 535 -4.13 -8.31 34.63
C LYS A 535 -3.91 -9.82 34.83
N LYS A 536 -4.70 -10.70 34.20
CA LYS A 536 -4.57 -12.16 34.32
C LYS A 536 -3.62 -12.71 33.25
N PRO A 537 -2.70 -13.66 33.58
CA PRO A 537 -1.73 -14.16 32.62
C PRO A 537 -2.38 -14.74 31.36
N ILE A 538 -2.03 -14.20 30.19
CA ILE A 538 -2.54 -14.62 28.88
C ILE A 538 -1.67 -15.77 28.36
N LEU A 539 -2.26 -16.94 28.16
CA LEU A 539 -1.56 -18.12 27.65
C LEU A 539 -1.44 -18.08 26.11
N ILE A 540 -0.21 -18.16 25.61
CA ILE A 540 0.15 -18.27 24.18
C ILE A 540 1.28 -19.29 24.05
N GLU A 541 1.04 -20.39 23.32
CA GLU A 541 2.04 -21.42 23.02
C GLU A 541 2.80 -21.89 24.28
N ASP A 542 2.00 -22.29 25.27
CA ASP A 542 2.39 -22.79 26.60
C ASP A 542 3.22 -21.82 27.48
N LYS A 543 3.42 -20.58 27.02
CA LYS A 543 3.97 -19.47 27.80
C LYS A 543 2.87 -18.55 28.32
N GLN A 544 3.08 -18.00 29.51
CA GLN A 544 2.23 -16.98 30.12
C GLN A 544 2.80 -15.58 29.86
N TYR A 545 1.94 -14.67 29.41
CA TYR A 545 2.26 -13.27 29.17
C TYR A 545 1.40 -12.38 30.05
N ASN A 546 2.05 -11.57 30.89
CA ASN A 546 1.38 -10.55 31.69
C ASN A 546 1.40 -9.23 30.91
N ILE A 547 0.25 -8.57 30.81
CA ILE A 547 0.13 -7.27 30.19
C ILE A 547 -0.91 -6.44 30.96
N THR A 548 -0.68 -5.13 31.06
CA THR A 548 -1.63 -4.20 31.67
C THR A 548 -2.11 -3.21 30.63
N ALA A 549 -3.09 -2.38 30.97
CA ALA A 549 -3.58 -1.35 30.08
C ALA A 549 -3.73 -0.01 30.81
N SER A 550 -3.37 1.06 30.11
CA SER A 550 -3.72 2.42 30.48
C SER A 550 -5.00 2.82 29.76
N VAL A 551 -5.97 3.37 30.48
CA VAL A 551 -7.34 3.59 29.98
C VAL A 551 -7.81 5.01 30.24
N GLY A 552 -8.37 5.65 29.22
CA GLY A 552 -8.96 6.99 29.28
C GLY A 552 -10.44 6.98 28.94
N LEU A 553 -11.25 7.72 29.69
CA LEU A 553 -12.72 7.66 29.62
C LEU A 553 -13.33 9.06 29.43
N VAL A 554 -14.24 9.20 28.46
CA VAL A 554 -15.07 10.41 28.23
C VAL A 554 -16.55 10.05 28.17
N VAL A 555 -17.42 10.96 28.61
CA VAL A 555 -18.89 10.83 28.53
C VAL A 555 -19.46 11.89 27.59
N TYR A 556 -20.23 11.50 26.59
CA TYR A 556 -20.87 12.40 25.63
C TYR A 556 -22.38 12.52 25.87
N PRO A 557 -23.00 13.71 25.62
CA PRO A 557 -22.40 14.93 25.06
C PRO A 557 -21.60 15.81 26.05
N ARG A 558 -21.57 15.51 27.36
CA ARG A 558 -20.91 16.33 28.41
C ARG A 558 -19.48 16.78 28.04
N ASP A 559 -18.67 15.83 27.59
CA ASP A 559 -17.25 16.01 27.28
C ASP A 559 -17.01 16.26 25.79
N GLY A 560 -18.07 16.46 24.98
CA GLY A 560 -17.99 16.85 23.58
C GLY A 560 -19.17 16.38 22.73
N GLU A 561 -19.56 17.19 21.74
CA GLU A 561 -20.56 16.83 20.70
C GLU A 561 -19.92 16.33 19.39
N ARG A 562 -18.59 16.25 19.30
CA ARG A 562 -17.86 15.90 18.06
C ARG A 562 -16.91 14.74 18.32
N GLN A 563 -16.96 13.75 17.42
CA GLN A 563 -16.13 12.54 17.47
C GLN A 563 -14.63 12.85 17.67
N SER A 564 -14.07 13.81 16.91
CA SER A 564 -12.65 14.16 17.03
C SER A 564 -12.27 14.69 18.41
N ILE A 565 -13.10 15.56 18.99
CA ILE A 565 -12.90 16.11 20.33
C ILE A 565 -13.00 15.00 21.39
N LEU A 566 -13.97 14.09 21.27
CA LEU A 566 -14.14 12.98 22.21
C LEU A 566 -12.98 11.98 22.16
N LEU A 567 -12.54 11.59 20.96
CA LEU A 567 -11.39 10.69 20.80
C LEU A 567 -10.09 11.34 21.34
N GLN A 568 -9.85 12.62 21.02
CA GLN A 568 -8.70 13.38 21.54
C GLN A 568 -8.73 13.47 23.08
N ARG A 569 -9.89 13.68 23.69
CA ARG A 569 -10.05 13.76 25.15
C ARG A 569 -9.91 12.40 25.84
N ALA A 570 -10.35 11.33 25.20
CA ALA A 570 -10.17 9.97 25.70
C ALA A 570 -8.69 9.54 25.64
N ASP A 571 -7.99 9.83 24.54
CA ASP A 571 -6.53 9.68 24.43
C ASP A 571 -5.78 10.56 25.47
N THR A 572 -6.19 11.82 25.65
CA THR A 572 -5.61 12.72 26.67
C THR A 572 -5.71 12.12 28.08
N ALA A 573 -6.88 11.60 28.46
CA ALA A 573 -7.06 10.93 29.75
C ALA A 573 -6.26 9.62 29.83
N MET A 574 -6.18 8.84 28.75
CA MET A 574 -5.37 7.61 28.69
C MET A 574 -3.87 7.91 28.84
N ASN A 575 -3.36 9.01 28.27
CA ASN A 575 -1.97 9.43 28.46
C ASN A 575 -1.70 9.95 29.89
N GLU A 576 -2.65 10.62 30.53
CA GLU A 576 -2.57 10.92 31.97
C GLU A 576 -2.57 9.62 32.82
N ALA A 577 -3.34 8.60 32.44
CA ALA A 577 -3.30 7.27 33.07
C ALA A 577 -1.91 6.61 32.94
N LYS A 578 -1.24 6.75 31.79
CA LYS A 578 0.17 6.32 31.61
C LYS A 578 1.10 7.09 32.55
N LEU A 579 1.03 8.43 32.55
CA LEU A 579 1.89 9.32 33.35
C LEU A 579 1.76 9.09 34.86
N LEU A 580 0.55 8.85 35.36
CA LEU A 580 0.30 8.57 36.79
C LEU A 580 0.80 7.19 37.24
N GLY A 581 1.36 6.37 36.34
CA GLY A 581 1.99 5.09 36.64
C GLY A 581 1.25 3.86 36.09
N LYS A 582 0.57 4.00 34.93
CA LYS A 582 0.00 2.89 34.12
C LYS A 582 -1.03 2.00 34.81
N ASN A 583 -1.52 0.95 34.14
CA ASN A 583 -2.40 -0.09 34.69
C ASN A 583 -3.67 0.44 35.40
N ARG A 584 -4.27 1.52 34.86
CA ARG A 584 -5.35 2.27 35.51
C ARG A 584 -6.27 2.97 34.53
N ILE A 585 -7.41 3.37 35.06
CA ILE A 585 -8.40 4.25 34.39
C ILE A 585 -8.12 5.68 34.83
N HIS A 586 -8.22 6.62 33.91
CA HIS A 586 -8.38 8.04 34.21
C HIS A 586 -9.62 8.57 33.47
N VAL A 587 -10.46 9.31 34.18
CA VAL A 587 -11.65 9.96 33.60
C VAL A 587 -11.24 11.34 33.11
N PHE A 588 -11.74 11.75 31.96
CA PHE A 588 -11.44 13.06 31.41
C PHE A 588 -12.05 14.19 32.25
N GLU A 589 -11.20 15.10 32.70
CA GLU A 589 -11.59 16.38 33.26
C GLU A 589 -11.06 17.54 32.40
N LYS A 590 -11.78 18.68 32.38
CA LYS A 590 -11.34 19.90 31.67
C LYS A 590 -10.04 20.52 32.24
N SER A 591 -9.68 20.14 33.47
CA SER A 591 -8.38 20.42 34.08
C SER A 591 -7.22 19.86 33.24
N LEU A 592 -7.41 18.69 32.60
CA LEU A 592 -6.39 18.00 31.79
C LEU A 592 -6.03 18.76 30.52
N GLU A 593 -6.99 19.36 29.81
CA GLU A 593 -6.69 20.18 28.62
C GLU A 593 -5.79 21.36 28.99
N THR A 594 -6.05 21.99 30.14
CA THR A 594 -5.22 23.09 30.64
C THR A 594 -3.83 22.58 31.07
N LYS A 595 -3.76 21.40 31.71
CA LYS A 595 -2.50 20.75 32.09
C LYS A 595 -1.64 20.40 30.88
N VAL A 596 -2.20 19.80 29.82
CA VAL A 596 -1.46 19.43 28.60
C VAL A 596 -0.94 20.66 27.86
N ILE A 597 -1.75 21.72 27.72
CA ILE A 597 -1.31 22.98 27.11
C ILE A 597 -0.16 23.60 27.92
N LYS A 598 -0.30 23.66 29.25
CA LYS A 598 0.76 24.17 30.13
C LYS A 598 2.03 23.32 30.07
N ASN A 599 1.91 21.99 30.06
CA ASN A 599 3.06 21.09 29.97
C ASN A 599 3.83 21.28 28.65
N HIS A 600 3.16 21.48 27.52
CA HIS A 600 3.85 21.80 26.26
C HIS A 600 4.47 23.20 26.23
N GLN A 601 3.90 24.19 26.92
CA GLN A 601 4.55 25.50 27.10
C GLN A 601 5.85 25.33 27.91
N LEU A 602 5.75 24.71 29.09
CA LEU A 602 6.89 24.41 29.94
C LEU A 602 7.94 23.53 29.25
N GLU A 603 7.56 22.59 28.38
CA GLU A 603 8.52 21.80 27.59
C GLU A 603 9.37 22.67 26.66
N ASN A 604 8.78 23.69 26.04
CA ASN A 604 9.49 24.61 25.16
C ASN A 604 10.38 25.57 25.96
N ASP A 605 9.87 26.12 27.06
CA ASP A 605 10.63 27.04 27.92
C ASP A 605 11.82 26.33 28.60
N LEU A 606 11.63 25.08 29.04
CA LEU A 606 12.67 24.25 29.68
C LEU A 606 13.88 23.97 28.76
N ARG A 607 13.70 24.00 27.43
CA ARG A 607 14.81 23.87 26.45
C ARG A 607 15.79 25.02 26.50
N LEU A 608 15.35 26.19 26.98
CA LEU A 608 16.19 27.39 27.13
C LEU A 608 16.55 27.67 28.59
N ALA A 609 15.75 27.21 29.55
CA ALA A 609 15.92 27.45 30.99
C ALA A 609 17.34 27.19 31.54
N LEU A 610 18.05 26.16 31.05
CA LEU A 610 19.43 25.88 31.47
C LEU A 610 20.43 26.92 30.92
N GLN A 611 20.23 27.37 29.68
CA GLN A 611 21.05 28.38 29.01
C GLN A 611 20.77 29.78 29.58
N ASN A 612 19.52 30.07 29.93
CA ASN A 612 19.06 31.31 30.57
C ASN A 612 19.42 31.41 32.07
N HIS A 613 20.00 30.36 32.65
CA HIS A 613 20.31 30.24 34.10
C HIS A 613 19.07 30.27 35.03
N GLU A 614 17.91 29.88 34.52
CA GLU A 614 16.66 29.77 35.29
C GLU A 614 16.64 28.52 36.18
N ILE A 615 17.35 27.46 35.79
CA ILE A 615 17.53 26.26 36.62
C ILE A 615 18.60 26.54 37.68
N THR A 616 18.20 26.42 38.94
CA THR A 616 19.01 26.69 40.13
C THR A 616 19.05 25.47 41.06
N MET A 617 20.03 25.42 41.96
CA MET A 617 20.19 24.33 42.95
C MET A 617 20.04 24.88 44.36
N VAL A 618 19.34 24.13 45.20
CA VAL A 618 19.33 24.31 46.66
C VAL A 618 19.79 23.02 47.34
N TYR A 619 20.45 23.18 48.47
CA TYR A 619 21.14 22.11 49.21
C TYR A 619 20.35 21.79 50.48
N HIS A 620 20.06 20.51 50.71
CA HIS A 620 19.34 20.01 51.88
C HIS A 620 20.31 19.20 52.77
N PRO A 621 20.74 19.73 53.92
CA PRO A 621 21.84 19.16 54.69
C PRO A 621 21.43 17.85 55.38
N ILE A 622 22.29 16.85 55.24
CA ILE A 622 22.21 15.56 55.93
C ILE A 622 23.17 15.62 57.12
N VAL A 623 22.67 15.33 58.32
CA VAL A 623 23.45 15.41 59.57
C VAL A 623 23.69 14.02 60.18
N ASP A 624 24.86 13.85 60.81
CA ASP A 624 25.17 12.65 61.59
C ASP A 624 24.30 12.57 62.83
N ALA A 625 23.69 11.41 63.06
CA ALA A 625 22.80 11.18 64.17
C ALA A 625 23.50 11.29 65.54
N SER A 626 24.82 11.11 65.64
CA SER A 626 25.52 11.20 66.93
C SER A 626 25.84 12.65 67.33
N THR A 627 26.44 13.43 66.43
CA THR A 627 26.95 14.79 66.66
C THR A 627 25.96 15.90 66.30
N LEU A 628 25.01 15.63 65.37
CA LEU A 628 24.19 16.62 64.67
C LEU A 628 24.98 17.62 63.80
N ASN A 629 26.25 17.33 63.52
CA ASN A 629 27.00 18.06 62.50
C ASN A 629 26.55 17.61 61.10
N MET A 630 26.61 18.51 60.13
CA MET A 630 26.46 18.17 58.71
C MET A 630 27.56 17.19 58.28
N VAL A 631 27.19 16.19 57.49
CA VAL A 631 28.10 15.21 56.87
C VAL A 631 27.99 15.18 55.34
N GLY A 632 26.91 15.73 54.80
CA GLY A 632 26.73 15.93 53.37
C GLY A 632 25.49 16.78 53.08
N ALA A 633 25.18 16.96 51.80
CA ALA A 633 23.91 17.56 51.39
C ALA A 633 23.39 16.92 50.11
N GLU A 634 22.07 16.80 50.02
CA GLU A 634 21.37 16.49 48.78
C GLU A 634 21.23 17.77 47.93
N ILE A 635 21.45 17.67 46.62
CA ILE A 635 21.11 18.72 45.65
C ILE A 635 19.67 18.53 45.16
N LEU A 636 18.87 19.57 45.38
CA LEU A 636 17.49 19.70 44.91
C LEU A 636 17.38 20.84 43.90
N LEU A 637 16.89 20.53 42.69
CA LEU A 637 16.71 21.52 41.63
C LEU A 637 15.50 22.45 41.87
N ARG A 638 15.55 23.67 41.34
CA ARG A 638 14.50 24.68 41.42
C ARG A 638 14.50 25.52 40.14
N TRP A 639 13.39 25.59 39.42
CA TRP A 639 13.30 26.35 38.17
C TRP A 639 12.61 27.70 38.42
N GLN A 640 13.35 28.79 38.22
CA GLN A 640 12.90 30.17 38.37
C GLN A 640 12.35 30.67 37.03
N HIS A 641 11.11 30.30 36.68
CA HIS A 641 10.48 30.71 35.43
C HIS A 641 10.27 32.23 35.40
N PRO A 642 10.57 32.93 34.28
CA PRO A 642 10.46 34.39 34.20
C PRO A 642 9.02 34.93 34.32
N THR A 643 8.01 34.07 34.13
CA THR A 643 6.58 34.41 34.14
C THR A 643 5.78 33.66 35.22
N GLU A 644 5.87 32.32 35.25
CA GLU A 644 5.18 31.47 36.22
C GLU A 644 5.81 31.49 37.63
N GLY A 645 7.02 32.04 37.78
CA GLY A 645 7.76 32.06 39.05
C GLY A 645 8.43 30.72 39.36
N LEU A 646 8.49 30.35 40.63
CA LEU A 646 9.17 29.12 41.06
C LEU A 646 8.34 27.87 40.72
N ILE A 647 8.84 27.06 39.78
CA ILE A 647 8.30 25.75 39.43
C ILE A 647 9.07 24.65 40.18
N MET A 648 8.35 23.69 40.73
CA MET A 648 8.91 22.63 41.59
C MET A 648 9.32 21.39 40.77
N PRO A 649 10.31 20.60 41.23
CA PRO A 649 10.75 19.39 40.53
C PRO A 649 9.63 18.39 40.18
N THR A 650 8.62 18.28 41.05
CA THR A 650 7.41 17.46 40.82
C THR A 650 6.69 17.80 39.52
N ASP A 651 6.81 19.03 39.05
CA ASP A 651 6.05 19.57 37.93
C ASP A 651 6.88 19.52 36.64
N PHE A 652 8.18 19.85 36.72
CA PHE A 652 9.04 19.96 35.53
C PHE A 652 9.95 18.75 35.27
N ILE A 653 10.31 17.94 36.26
CA ILE A 653 11.15 16.75 36.01
C ILE A 653 10.44 15.71 35.13
N PRO A 654 9.14 15.40 35.30
CA PRO A 654 8.44 14.49 34.38
C PRO A 654 8.43 14.98 32.92
N ILE A 655 8.33 16.30 32.73
CA ILE A 655 8.43 16.95 31.40
C ILE A 655 9.86 16.82 30.85
N ALA A 656 10.87 17.06 31.69
CA ALA A 656 12.28 16.88 31.36
C ALA A 656 12.61 15.44 30.95
N GLU A 657 12.03 14.44 31.62
CA GLU A 657 12.20 13.04 31.30
C GLU A 657 11.53 12.66 29.97
N SER A 658 10.27 13.05 29.75
CA SER A 658 9.57 12.76 28.49
C SER A 658 10.22 13.42 27.27
N ALA A 659 10.74 14.64 27.43
CA ALA A 659 11.43 15.39 26.39
C ALA A 659 12.95 15.10 26.31
N GLN A 660 13.46 14.19 27.15
CA GLN A 660 14.89 13.83 27.32
C GLN A 660 15.83 14.97 27.77
N LEU A 661 15.31 16.18 28.03
CA LEU A 661 16.04 17.34 28.56
C LEU A 661 16.67 17.06 29.94
N ILE A 662 16.14 16.08 30.68
CA ILE A 662 16.73 15.58 31.94
C ILE A 662 18.18 15.11 31.78
N LEU A 663 18.61 14.72 30.57
CA LEU A 663 19.99 14.37 30.31
C LEU A 663 20.91 15.58 30.50
N GLU A 664 20.62 16.70 29.84
CA GLU A 664 21.44 17.91 29.91
C GLU A 664 21.40 18.53 31.33
N ILE A 665 20.20 18.64 31.90
CA ILE A 665 19.98 19.13 33.26
C ILE A 665 20.72 18.24 34.27
N GLY A 666 20.62 16.91 34.13
CA GLY A 666 21.28 15.95 35.00
C GLY A 666 22.80 16.00 34.92
N TYR A 667 23.38 16.03 33.72
CA TYR A 667 24.85 16.15 33.57
C TYR A 667 25.38 17.47 34.12
N TRP A 668 24.67 18.59 33.92
CA TRP A 668 25.01 19.88 34.55
C TRP A 668 24.93 19.81 36.08
N THR A 669 23.90 19.16 36.63
CA THR A 669 23.73 18.99 38.08
C THR A 669 24.89 18.22 38.70
N ILE A 670 25.33 17.15 38.03
CA ILE A 670 26.46 16.33 38.49
C ILE A 670 27.80 17.07 38.33
N GLU A 671 28.00 17.82 37.24
CA GLU A 671 29.16 18.69 37.10
C GLU A 671 29.24 19.72 38.25
N LYS A 672 28.11 20.29 38.64
CA LYS A 672 28.03 21.24 39.76
C LYS A 672 28.21 20.57 41.12
N ALA A 673 27.77 19.33 41.31
CA ALA A 673 28.10 18.54 42.48
C ALA A 673 29.63 18.32 42.59
N CYS A 674 30.29 17.91 41.50
CA CYS A 674 31.75 17.76 41.45
C CYS A 674 32.50 19.07 41.73
N GLU A 675 32.04 20.19 41.16
CA GLU A 675 32.59 21.52 41.43
C GLU A 675 32.44 21.91 42.92
N GLN A 676 31.31 21.58 43.55
CA GLN A 676 31.03 21.95 44.93
C GLN A 676 31.71 21.05 45.96
N ILE A 677 31.87 19.74 45.69
CA ILE A 677 32.70 18.83 46.50
C ILE A 677 34.12 19.39 46.58
N LEU A 678 34.73 19.72 45.44
CA LEU A 678 36.10 20.26 45.37
C LEU A 678 36.22 21.56 46.20
N LYS A 679 35.29 22.50 46.03
CA LYS A 679 35.26 23.75 46.82
C LYS A 679 35.19 23.50 48.32
N TRP A 680 34.36 22.55 48.77
CA TRP A 680 34.25 22.23 50.20
C TRP A 680 35.52 21.55 50.75
N GLN A 681 36.17 20.68 49.98
CA GLN A 681 37.47 20.12 50.37
C GLN A 681 38.55 21.19 50.55
N ASP A 682 38.68 22.10 49.57
CA ASP A 682 39.71 23.15 49.57
C ASP A 682 39.48 24.19 50.69
N SER A 683 38.23 24.58 50.95
CA SER A 683 37.90 25.62 51.94
C SER A 683 37.81 25.09 53.37
N THR A 684 37.12 23.97 53.59
CA THR A 684 36.74 23.49 54.93
C THR A 684 37.71 22.45 55.50
N LYS A 685 38.44 21.74 54.62
CA LYS A 685 39.19 20.49 54.91
C LYS A 685 38.33 19.35 55.51
N ALA A 686 37.01 19.48 55.50
CA ALA A 686 36.08 18.45 55.93
C ALA A 686 35.60 17.62 54.72
N ASN A 687 35.25 16.38 55.01
CA ASN A 687 34.94 15.35 54.02
C ASN A 687 33.43 15.23 53.81
N PHE A 688 32.81 16.28 53.26
CA PHE A 688 31.37 16.28 52.98
C PHE A 688 31.04 15.59 51.66
N PHE A 689 30.03 14.72 51.67
CA PHE A 689 29.47 14.16 50.44
C PHE A 689 28.37 15.05 49.86
N ILE A 690 28.14 14.94 48.55
CA ILE A 690 27.00 15.52 47.85
C ILE A 690 26.21 14.39 47.19
N ALA A 691 24.92 14.32 47.53
CA ALA A 691 23.99 13.39 46.93
C ALA A 691 23.21 14.05 45.79
N VAL A 692 23.04 13.30 44.68
CA VAL A 692 22.37 13.76 43.47
C VAL A 692 21.36 12.71 43.01
N ASN A 693 20.10 13.13 42.91
CA ASN A 693 19.02 12.32 42.36
C ASN A 693 19.26 11.99 40.88
N LEU A 694 19.08 10.72 40.50
CA LEU A 694 19.47 10.18 39.20
C LEU A 694 18.27 9.57 38.45
N SER A 695 17.95 10.12 37.28
CA SER A 695 16.81 9.68 36.44
C SER A 695 17.01 8.32 35.77
N VAL A 696 15.91 7.59 35.56
CA VAL A 696 15.82 6.38 34.71
C VAL A 696 16.38 6.65 33.31
N VAL A 697 16.15 7.84 32.77
CA VAL A 697 16.58 8.25 31.42
C VAL A 697 18.10 8.41 31.37
N GLN A 698 18.71 8.96 32.42
CA GLN A 698 20.18 9.09 32.54
C GLN A 698 20.87 7.73 32.61
N ILE A 699 20.35 6.80 33.43
CA ILE A 699 20.87 5.41 33.52
C ILE A 699 20.74 4.68 32.17
N ARG A 700 19.78 5.06 31.32
CA ARG A 700 19.60 4.47 29.98
C ARG A 700 20.49 5.11 28.90
N ASP A 701 21.08 6.29 29.09
CA ASP A 701 22.07 6.87 28.16
C ASP A 701 23.25 5.90 27.97
N LYS A 702 23.75 5.81 26.73
CA LYS A 702 24.92 5.00 26.38
C LYS A 702 26.23 5.59 26.91
N ASN A 703 26.28 6.90 27.04
CA ASN A 703 27.48 7.67 27.37
C ASN A 703 27.54 8.07 28.86
N PHE A 704 26.65 7.52 29.71
CA PHE A 704 26.53 7.93 31.10
C PHE A 704 27.82 7.69 31.89
N LEU A 705 28.30 6.44 31.93
CA LEU A 705 29.52 6.07 32.66
C LEU A 705 30.74 6.85 32.18
N ASP A 706 30.88 7.10 30.88
CA ASP A 706 31.98 7.88 30.31
C ASP A 706 31.94 9.33 30.81
N LYS A 707 30.79 10.00 30.73
CA LYS A 707 30.60 11.37 31.24
C LYS A 707 30.84 11.48 32.75
N ILE A 708 30.38 10.51 33.55
CA ILE A 708 30.66 10.49 35.00
C ILE A 708 32.17 10.32 35.25
N THR A 709 32.82 9.45 34.48
CA THR A 709 34.27 9.22 34.55
C THR A 709 35.06 10.49 34.21
N ASP A 710 34.71 11.17 33.12
CA ASP A 710 35.32 12.44 32.68
C ASP A 710 35.15 13.55 33.72
N LEU A 711 33.95 13.72 34.29
CA LEU A 711 33.71 14.71 35.35
C LEU A 711 34.56 14.42 36.60
N ILE A 712 34.65 13.16 37.03
CA ILE A 712 35.48 12.75 38.17
C ILE A 712 36.97 13.03 37.89
N TYR A 713 37.48 12.75 36.68
CA TYR A 713 38.87 13.05 36.33
C TYR A 713 39.14 14.56 36.16
N LYS A 714 38.18 15.32 35.63
CA LYS A 714 38.25 16.78 35.46
C LYS A 714 38.35 17.51 36.79
N TYR A 715 37.48 17.18 37.75
CA TYR A 715 37.42 17.83 39.07
C TYR A 715 38.27 17.13 40.15
N LYS A 716 38.79 15.93 39.88
CA LYS A 716 39.70 15.16 40.75
C LYS A 716 39.17 14.85 42.15
N ILE A 717 37.85 14.81 42.30
CA ILE A 717 37.18 14.55 43.58
C ILE A 717 37.41 13.10 44.06
N PRO A 718 37.50 12.86 45.39
CA PRO A 718 37.34 11.52 45.95
C PRO A 718 35.94 11.00 45.62
N ARG A 719 35.91 9.85 44.93
CA ARG A 719 34.69 9.31 44.32
C ARG A 719 33.60 9.00 45.36
N ASN A 720 34.01 8.66 46.58
CA ASN A 720 33.15 8.39 47.73
C ASN A 720 32.51 9.64 48.36
N PHE A 721 32.76 10.85 47.83
CA PHE A 721 32.04 12.08 48.19
C PHE A 721 30.97 12.44 47.16
N LEU A 722 30.88 11.74 46.03
CA LEU A 722 29.71 11.77 45.16
C LEU A 722 28.80 10.59 45.52
N GLU A 723 27.52 10.87 45.67
CA GLU A 723 26.48 9.88 45.96
C GLU A 723 25.35 10.02 44.94
N PHE A 724 24.88 8.91 44.38
CA PHE A 724 23.70 8.89 43.52
C PHE A 724 22.52 8.27 44.25
N GLU A 725 21.41 9.01 44.25
CA GLU A 725 20.14 8.57 44.82
C GLU A 725 19.25 8.05 43.68
N VAL A 726 18.69 6.85 43.85
CA VAL A 726 17.81 6.20 42.86
C VAL A 726 16.53 5.71 43.52
N THR A 727 15.37 6.07 42.97
CA THR A 727 14.08 5.63 43.53
C THR A 727 13.83 4.15 43.26
N GLU A 728 13.02 3.49 44.09
CA GLU A 728 12.66 2.08 43.96
C GLU A 728 12.18 1.71 42.54
N SER A 729 11.38 2.57 41.91
CA SER A 729 10.83 2.40 40.56
C SER A 729 11.90 2.28 39.47
N ILE A 730 13.07 2.90 39.66
CA ILE A 730 14.21 2.79 38.72
C ILE A 730 14.74 1.36 38.69
N LEU A 731 14.89 0.78 39.89
CA LEU A 731 15.45 -0.54 40.13
C LEU A 731 14.50 -1.66 39.67
N LEU A 732 13.19 -1.43 39.82
CA LEU A 732 12.13 -2.31 39.30
C LEU A 732 11.90 -2.19 37.79
N SER A 733 12.55 -1.26 37.07
CA SER A 733 12.31 -1.03 35.64
C SER A 733 13.01 -2.02 34.68
N GLU A 734 13.37 -3.20 35.20
CA GLU A 734 13.97 -4.38 34.56
C GLU A 734 14.74 -4.14 33.25
N SER A 735 16.00 -3.71 33.39
CA SER A 735 17.00 -3.94 32.35
C SER A 735 18.32 -4.38 32.98
N GLU A 736 18.95 -5.41 32.41
CA GLU A 736 20.26 -5.91 32.86
C GLU A 736 21.30 -4.78 32.86
N ARG A 737 21.19 -3.88 31.86
CA ARG A 737 21.91 -2.61 31.73
C ARG A 737 21.85 -1.72 32.96
N SER A 738 20.69 -1.59 33.62
CA SER A 738 20.57 -0.77 34.84
C SER A 738 21.43 -1.35 35.96
N ILE A 739 21.39 -2.67 36.13
CA ILE A 739 22.16 -3.40 37.15
C ILE A 739 23.66 -3.35 36.82
N GLU A 740 24.04 -3.49 35.54
CA GLU A 740 25.41 -3.33 35.07
C GLU A 740 25.97 -1.94 35.42
N ILE A 741 25.25 -0.87 35.07
CA ILE A 741 25.68 0.52 35.34
C ILE A 741 25.80 0.78 36.85
N ILE A 742 24.85 0.33 37.67
CA ILE A 742 24.92 0.44 39.13
C ILE A 742 26.17 -0.28 39.68
N ASN A 743 26.50 -1.48 39.17
CA ASN A 743 27.72 -2.18 39.54
C ASN A 743 28.99 -1.44 39.09
N GLN A 744 29.01 -0.85 37.90
CA GLN A 744 30.16 -0.05 37.43
C GLN A 744 30.38 1.20 38.28
N LEU A 745 29.32 1.93 38.66
CA LEU A 745 29.41 3.08 39.58
C LEU A 745 30.00 2.67 40.94
N LYS A 746 29.61 1.49 41.47
CA LYS A 746 30.21 0.94 42.70
C LYS A 746 31.69 0.58 42.51
N LEU A 747 32.05 -0.05 41.39
CA LEU A 747 33.44 -0.40 41.06
C LEU A 747 34.33 0.84 40.86
N MET A 748 33.76 1.95 40.39
CA MET A 748 34.43 3.25 40.41
C MET A 748 34.69 3.72 41.85
N GLY A 749 33.81 3.40 42.81
CA GLY A 749 33.89 3.83 44.21
C GLY A 749 32.96 5.00 44.54
N ILE A 750 31.91 5.20 43.75
CA ILE A 750 30.84 6.18 43.98
C ILE A 750 29.82 5.58 44.97
N LYS A 751 29.26 6.41 45.85
CA LYS A 751 28.24 5.97 46.82
C LYS A 751 26.85 5.85 46.17
N LEU A 752 26.05 4.89 46.63
CA LEU A 752 24.73 4.61 46.08
C LEU A 752 23.66 4.51 47.19
N SER A 753 22.62 5.32 47.10
CA SER A 753 21.47 5.29 48.02
C SER A 753 20.17 4.95 47.27
N ILE A 754 19.29 4.19 47.92
CA ILE A 754 17.90 4.01 47.44
C ILE A 754 16.99 5.04 48.11
N ASP A 755 16.16 5.67 47.29
CA ASP A 755 15.27 6.78 47.67
C ASP A 755 13.79 6.36 47.74
N ASP A 756 12.96 7.17 48.42
CA ASP A 756 11.53 6.95 48.68
C ASP A 756 11.21 5.58 49.36
N PHE A 757 12.14 5.02 50.15
CA PHE A 757 12.09 3.59 50.48
C PHE A 757 10.87 3.19 51.34
N GLY A 758 10.15 2.16 50.87
CA GLY A 758 8.97 1.60 51.53
C GLY A 758 7.64 2.09 50.96
N THR A 759 7.64 3.07 50.05
CA THR A 759 6.44 3.57 49.38
C THR A 759 5.93 2.65 48.25
N GLY A 760 6.80 1.77 47.72
CA GLY A 760 6.51 0.86 46.61
C GLY A 760 6.42 -0.63 46.99
N TYR A 761 6.27 -1.48 45.97
CA TYR A 761 6.27 -2.95 46.12
C TYR A 761 7.70 -3.50 46.13
N SER A 762 8.47 -3.11 47.15
CA SER A 762 9.86 -3.52 47.36
C SER A 762 10.00 -5.03 47.50
N SER A 763 10.31 -5.71 46.39
CA SER A 763 10.73 -7.10 46.43
C SER A 763 12.15 -7.18 46.99
N PHE A 764 12.25 -7.66 48.24
CA PHE A 764 13.49 -7.82 49.02
C PHE A 764 14.64 -8.49 48.24
N ASP A 765 14.31 -9.35 47.28
CA ASP A 765 15.26 -10.02 46.39
C ASP A 765 16.03 -9.09 45.44
N TYR A 766 15.55 -7.87 45.18
CA TYR A 766 16.27 -6.89 44.34
C TYR A 766 17.26 -6.08 45.18
N ILE A 767 16.85 -5.60 46.36
CA ILE A 767 17.73 -4.88 47.30
C ILE A 767 18.97 -5.75 47.63
N ARG A 768 18.75 -7.05 47.84
CA ARG A 768 19.81 -8.05 48.11
C ARG A 768 20.78 -8.29 46.95
N LYS A 769 20.42 -7.93 45.70
CA LYS A 769 21.26 -8.10 44.49
C LYS A 769 22.01 -6.84 44.09
N LEU A 770 21.67 -5.69 44.67
CA LEU A 770 22.22 -4.40 44.29
C LEU A 770 23.29 -3.94 45.29
N PRO A 771 24.43 -3.40 44.82
CA PRO A 771 25.55 -3.02 45.69
C PRO A 771 25.33 -1.64 46.33
N LEU A 772 24.22 -1.45 47.02
CA LEU A 772 23.87 -0.19 47.69
C LEU A 772 24.84 0.14 48.85
N ASP A 773 24.79 1.38 49.33
CA ASP A 773 25.44 1.84 50.57
C ASP A 773 24.42 2.28 51.61
N LYS A 774 23.35 2.98 51.17
CA LYS A 774 22.36 3.57 52.07
C LYS A 774 20.91 3.33 51.66
N ILE A 775 20.01 3.48 52.63
CA ILE A 775 18.56 3.56 52.44
C ILE A 775 18.09 4.93 52.98
N LYS A 776 17.32 5.67 52.19
CA LYS A 776 16.59 6.87 52.63
C LYS A 776 15.15 6.47 52.97
N VAL A 777 14.74 6.67 54.23
CA VAL A 777 13.38 6.33 54.70
C VAL A 777 12.47 7.52 54.46
N ASP A 778 11.47 7.34 53.59
CA ASP A 778 10.54 8.39 53.19
C ASP A 778 9.86 9.08 54.41
N LYS A 779 9.66 10.38 54.24
CA LYS A 779 8.97 11.26 55.18
C LYS A 779 7.61 10.71 55.63
N SER A 780 6.81 10.02 54.80
CA SER A 780 5.48 9.55 55.23
C SER A 780 5.55 8.63 56.45
N PHE A 781 6.57 7.77 56.54
CA PHE A 781 6.80 6.91 57.70
C PHE A 781 7.44 7.64 58.88
N ILE A 782 8.18 8.73 58.62
CA ILE A 782 8.84 9.53 59.67
C ILE A 782 7.89 10.57 60.29
N GLN A 783 6.88 11.05 59.56
CA GLN A 783 6.00 12.12 60.03
C GLN A 783 5.20 11.72 61.29
N ASP A 784 4.65 10.51 61.33
CA ASP A 784 3.72 10.09 62.39
C ASP A 784 4.39 9.36 63.57
N ILE A 785 5.69 9.06 63.50
CA ILE A 785 6.43 8.52 64.66
C ILE A 785 6.72 9.62 65.69
N PRO A 786 6.66 9.32 67.01
CA PRO A 786 6.51 8.01 67.63
C PRO A 786 5.06 7.65 68.00
N HIS A 787 4.05 8.29 67.40
CA HIS A 787 2.67 8.24 67.88
C HIS A 787 1.81 7.18 67.17
N ASP A 788 1.93 7.01 65.86
CA ASP A 788 1.26 5.91 65.16
C ASP A 788 2.00 4.59 65.32
N SER A 789 1.26 3.51 65.61
CA SER A 789 1.82 2.17 65.84
C SER A 789 2.30 1.47 64.57
N ASN A 790 1.72 1.78 63.41
CA ASN A 790 2.08 1.15 62.15
C ASN A 790 3.38 1.76 61.62
N SER A 791 3.48 3.09 61.54
CA SER A 791 4.70 3.82 61.17
C SER A 791 5.85 3.50 62.15
N VAL A 792 5.58 3.42 63.47
CA VAL A 792 6.57 2.94 64.47
C VAL A 792 7.06 1.52 64.18
N THR A 793 6.24 0.65 63.59
CA THR A 793 6.60 -0.74 63.26
C THR A 793 7.33 -0.85 61.92
N ILE A 794 6.91 -0.07 60.92
CA ILE A 794 7.53 0.01 59.60
C ILE A 794 8.96 0.56 59.74
N VAL A 795 9.14 1.73 60.38
CA VAL A 795 10.46 2.35 60.56
C VAL A 795 11.44 1.45 61.32
N LYS A 796 10.98 0.72 62.35
CA LYS A 796 11.81 -0.28 63.04
C LYS A 796 12.22 -1.44 62.14
N THR A 797 11.29 -1.95 61.33
CA THR A 797 11.56 -3.05 60.40
C THR A 797 12.61 -2.63 59.36
N ILE A 798 12.48 -1.43 58.80
CA ILE A 798 13.45 -0.87 57.83
C ILE A 798 14.84 -0.67 58.49
N LEU A 799 14.90 -0.10 59.70
CA LEU A 799 16.16 0.11 60.43
C LEU A 799 16.87 -1.20 60.77
N ASN A 800 16.13 -2.21 61.23
CA ASN A 800 16.69 -3.54 61.51
C ASN A 800 17.19 -4.22 60.21
N MET A 801 16.40 -4.18 59.15
CA MET A 801 16.72 -4.76 57.85
C MET A 801 17.99 -4.12 57.25
N ALA A 802 18.09 -2.79 57.26
CA ALA A 802 19.27 -2.07 56.79
C ALA A 802 20.52 -2.49 57.57
N ASN A 803 20.43 -2.58 58.90
CA ASN A 803 21.52 -3.04 59.76
C ASN A 803 21.94 -4.49 59.46
N GLU A 804 20.98 -5.41 59.25
CA GLU A 804 21.29 -6.80 58.84
C GLU A 804 21.96 -6.87 57.45
N MET A 805 21.65 -5.93 56.55
CA MET A 805 22.26 -5.79 55.23
C MET A 805 23.56 -4.98 55.21
N ASN A 806 24.00 -4.43 56.35
CA ASN A 806 25.14 -3.49 56.48
C ASN A 806 24.98 -2.20 55.65
N LEU A 807 23.74 -1.71 55.51
CA LEU A 807 23.39 -0.45 54.86
C LEU A 807 23.21 0.66 55.91
N GLU A 808 23.68 1.86 55.59
CA GLU A 808 23.47 3.06 56.42
C GLU A 808 22.05 3.61 56.19
N VAL A 809 21.44 4.25 57.19
CA VAL A 809 20.07 4.79 57.07
C VAL A 809 20.03 6.29 57.26
N VAL A 810 19.44 6.97 56.28
CA VAL A 810 18.98 8.36 56.38
C VAL A 810 17.49 8.35 56.68
N ALA A 811 17.05 9.01 57.74
CA ALA A 811 15.63 9.29 57.96
C ALA A 811 15.28 10.69 57.47
N GLU A 812 14.30 10.80 56.58
CA GLU A 812 13.85 12.06 55.99
C GLU A 812 12.72 12.72 56.77
N GLY A 813 12.36 13.95 56.39
CA GLY A 813 11.20 14.63 56.95
C GLY A 813 11.27 14.86 58.46
N VAL A 814 12.48 14.83 59.04
CA VAL A 814 12.68 15.00 60.49
C VAL A 814 12.38 16.46 60.87
N GLU A 815 11.28 16.65 61.58
CA GLU A 815 10.70 17.96 61.91
C GLU A 815 10.60 18.22 63.44
N THR A 816 10.79 17.18 64.27
CA THR A 816 10.62 17.26 65.73
C THR A 816 11.73 16.58 66.52
N ALA A 817 11.99 17.08 67.74
CA ALA A 817 12.88 16.43 68.70
C ALA A 817 12.37 15.05 69.17
N ALA A 818 11.07 14.76 69.03
CA ALA A 818 10.48 13.46 69.36
C ALA A 818 10.89 12.39 68.33
N GLN A 819 10.81 12.72 67.03
CA GLN A 819 11.32 11.87 65.93
C GLN A 819 12.81 11.60 66.13
N ILE A 820 13.65 12.63 66.36
CA ILE A 820 15.08 12.47 66.60
C ILE A 820 15.36 11.52 67.78
N LYS A 821 14.64 11.66 68.89
CA LYS A 821 14.79 10.79 70.06
C LYS A 821 14.36 9.35 69.78
N PHE A 822 13.34 9.13 68.95
CA PHE A 822 12.92 7.81 68.51
C PHE A 822 13.96 7.17 67.58
N LEU A 823 14.42 7.90 66.57
CA LEU A 823 15.34 7.39 65.55
C LEU A 823 16.73 7.09 66.12
N ARG A 824 17.27 7.98 66.96
CA ARG A 824 18.50 7.72 67.74
C ARG A 824 18.40 6.46 68.61
N LYS A 825 17.24 6.19 69.22
CA LYS A 825 17.02 5.00 70.05
C LYS A 825 17.07 3.69 69.25
N HIS A 826 16.80 3.75 67.94
CA HIS A 826 16.81 2.59 67.05
C HIS A 826 17.99 2.66 66.04
N ASN A 827 19.09 3.32 66.43
CA ASN A 827 20.39 3.33 65.74
C ASN A 827 20.40 3.88 64.28
N CYS A 828 19.40 4.67 63.89
CA CYS A 828 19.43 5.40 62.62
C CYS A 828 20.66 6.33 62.56
N GLN A 829 21.46 6.25 61.50
CA GLN A 829 22.79 6.85 61.41
C GLN A 829 22.78 8.31 60.94
N PHE A 830 21.83 8.69 60.08
CA PHE A 830 21.74 10.04 59.50
C PHE A 830 20.32 10.59 59.56
N PHE A 831 20.20 11.92 59.65
CA PHE A 831 18.92 12.62 59.61
C PHE A 831 18.91 13.72 58.54
N GLN A 832 17.75 13.92 57.92
CA GLN A 832 17.50 15.02 56.99
C GLN A 832 16.09 15.58 57.26
N GLY A 833 15.90 16.89 57.12
CA GLY A 833 14.59 17.52 57.31
C GLY A 833 14.61 18.89 57.98
N PHE A 834 13.44 19.52 58.03
CA PHE A 834 13.29 20.94 58.34
C PHE A 834 13.60 21.31 59.80
N TYR A 835 13.74 20.33 60.71
CA TYR A 835 14.28 20.57 62.05
C TYR A 835 15.71 21.13 62.01
N PHE A 836 16.51 20.70 61.02
CA PHE A 836 17.90 21.13 60.85
C PHE A 836 18.00 22.31 59.88
N SER A 837 17.44 22.17 58.67
CA SER A 837 17.23 23.27 57.75
C SER A 837 16.22 22.89 56.68
N LYS A 838 15.50 23.88 56.14
CA LYS A 838 14.92 23.77 54.79
C LYS A 838 16.04 23.78 53.73
N PRO A 839 15.81 23.24 52.51
CA PRO A 839 16.74 23.38 51.40
C PRO A 839 17.02 24.87 51.08
N LYS A 840 18.29 25.24 50.90
CA LYS A 840 18.72 26.64 50.66
C LYS A 840 19.90 26.73 49.69
N PRO A 841 20.17 27.90 49.07
CA PRO A 841 21.44 28.16 48.36
C PRO A 841 22.67 27.84 49.21
N VAL A 842 23.75 27.41 48.55
CA VAL A 842 24.92 26.80 49.19
C VAL A 842 25.59 27.71 50.23
N ASP A 843 25.71 29.00 49.94
CA ASP A 843 26.36 29.98 50.82
C ASP A 843 25.64 30.11 52.16
N ILE A 844 24.31 29.96 52.17
CA ILE A 844 23.49 30.04 53.38
C ILE A 844 23.61 28.75 54.21
N ILE A 845 23.77 27.59 53.57
CA ILE A 845 24.08 26.32 54.26
C ILE A 845 25.49 26.40 54.90
N GLN A 846 26.49 26.88 54.16
CA GLN A 846 27.84 27.07 54.69
C GLN A 846 27.86 28.01 55.91
N GLN A 847 27.19 29.17 55.82
CA GLN A 847 27.07 30.09 56.96
C GLN A 847 26.32 29.47 58.16
N GLN A 848 25.25 28.71 57.90
CA GLN A 848 24.44 28.09 58.96
C GLN A 848 25.20 26.99 59.72
N PHE A 849 25.95 26.15 59.01
CA PHE A 849 26.72 25.04 59.59
C PHE A 849 28.18 25.40 59.91
N LYS A 850 28.60 26.64 59.62
CA LYS A 850 29.94 27.21 59.88
C LYS A 850 31.05 26.44 59.16
N LEU A 851 30.86 26.27 57.85
CA LEU A 851 31.76 25.59 56.93
C LEU A 851 32.75 26.57 56.27
#